data_AF-A0A5C7T0Y3-F1
#
_entry.id   AF-A0A5C7T0Y3-F1
#
_cell.length_a   1.000
_cell.length_b   1.000
_cell.length_c   1.000
_cell.angle_alpha   90.00
_cell.angle_beta   90.00
_cell.angle_gamma   90.00
#
_symmetry.space_group_name_H-M   'P 1'
#
loop_
_entity.id
_entity.type
_entity.pdbx_description
1 polymer ?
#
loop_
_entity_poly.entity_id
_entity_poly.type
_entity_poly.pdbx_seq_one_letter_code
_entity_poly.pdbx_strand_id
1 'polypeptide(L)'
;MNHLLHRLIFNATRGQIIAVAETAHASGKAASGEGGVGRVSMPNWPAARTSIVDTTIKCIAFAAAIVCAGLAPAAWAQGVPATTVVANAAAPAGQRPTLTTSASGTPQVNIQSAVGGVSRNQYTQFDVGANGLVLNNSPISSNTQLAGWVAGNTNLAGGSASIILNEVSSANASLLRGYIEVAGQKAEVVIANPAGISVNGGGFINASGATLTTGTPQFSGNTLTGYQVGGGTISVSGTGLDSASTPITTLQARQIILQGAVHAQDLRVNADNSTGSANAVAIDVAAIGGMYANTITILATGQGAGVNNAGTLQANAGSFTLSADGKGMISNSIDNASQSGSSSGQTKAAISAGTVRITDDAAQTQLTGNTGAQTVASLNRDTQNANTVAQRQDVQAMKQTVETERAIKNEAVKQLTTLTDEAYRVMFKEVPKFYKVTCPANTNCTTHPEKAVVQLVDKDTQTELANAPSGAVLAVNGIDNPLERAGQLAMQNAEPVNKTEQNPEGEKPRTIYLMHYVPANNGLSELMIAAYEKSLASTLGYSNQDEAYAAAIQARGQLETTSLGHSRGTIVQTNANNMLGEQNFTNPNLSVRGVGGAVTGETYAEAALKVAGDDAAKNITFNYFKNDPVPVVAGGNSGVISLSEFWKVLSTSNSAHSCYGTGAAGCAQVEILTPSAPKDANQNNSNLIRYVGGKPFDASGKPLELKN
;
A
#
# COMPACT_ATOMS: atom_id res chain seq x y z
N MET A 1 -47.35 27.66 13.57
CA MET A 1 -46.64 26.67 14.42
C MET A 1 -46.10 25.57 13.50
N ASN A 2 -45.12 24.76 13.93
CA ASN A 2 -44.25 23.89 13.10
C ASN A 2 -43.12 24.62 12.33
N HIS A 3 -42.32 25.45 13.03
CA HIS A 3 -41.07 26.01 12.48
C HIS A 3 -39.79 25.27 12.92
N LEU A 4 -39.92 24.17 13.69
CA LEU A 4 -38.80 23.40 14.27
C LEU A 4 -38.98 21.88 14.14
N LEU A 5 -39.92 21.42 13.32
CA LEU A 5 -40.10 20.01 13.02
C LEU A 5 -39.52 19.71 11.64
N HIS A 6 -38.64 18.72 11.60
CA HIS A 6 -37.97 18.25 10.40
C HIS A 6 -38.25 16.77 10.22
N ARG A 7 -38.56 16.35 9.00
CA ARG A 7 -38.66 14.94 8.64
C ARG A 7 -37.38 14.47 7.98
N LEU A 8 -37.01 13.23 8.26
CA LEU A 8 -35.92 12.56 7.58
C LEU A 8 -36.43 11.99 6.24
N ILE A 9 -35.70 12.25 5.14
CA ILE A 9 -35.95 11.66 3.83
C ILE A 9 -34.64 11.11 3.24
N PHE A 10 -34.71 9.99 2.53
CA PHE A 10 -33.55 9.47 1.80
C PHE A 10 -33.35 10.28 0.51
N ASN A 11 -32.18 10.89 0.35
CA ASN A 11 -31.81 11.61 -0.87
C ASN A 11 -30.97 10.67 -1.75
N ALA A 12 -31.60 10.13 -2.80
CA ALA A 12 -30.96 9.17 -3.70
C ALA A 12 -29.71 9.72 -4.42
N THR A 13 -29.65 11.03 -4.70
CA THR A 13 -28.50 11.69 -5.32
C THR A 13 -27.29 11.80 -4.37
N ARG A 14 -27.52 11.77 -3.05
CA ARG A 14 -26.47 11.87 -2.01
C ARG A 14 -26.25 10.57 -1.23
N GLY A 15 -26.95 9.50 -1.59
CA GLY A 15 -26.87 8.18 -0.94
C GLY A 15 -27.20 8.15 0.56
N GLN A 16 -27.86 9.18 1.10
CA GLN A 16 -27.98 9.37 2.55
C GLN A 16 -29.32 10.01 2.97
N ILE A 17 -29.66 9.82 4.25
CA ILE A 17 -30.86 10.41 4.85
C ILE A 17 -30.57 11.84 5.30
N ILE A 18 -31.41 12.78 4.86
CA ILE A 18 -31.31 14.22 5.17
C ILE A 18 -32.55 14.72 5.91
N ALA A 19 -32.35 15.69 6.81
CA ALA A 19 -33.43 16.40 7.48
C ALA A 19 -33.96 17.52 6.57
N VAL A 20 -35.26 17.49 6.28
CA VAL A 20 -35.95 18.54 5.51
C VAL A 20 -37.13 19.10 6.32
N ALA A 21 -37.52 20.35 6.06
CA ALA A 21 -38.76 20.89 6.60
C ALA A 21 -39.97 20.04 6.18
N GLU A 22 -40.98 19.91 7.04
CA GLU A 22 -42.17 19.08 6.78
C GLU A 22 -42.95 19.49 5.51
N THR A 23 -42.75 20.72 5.03
CA THR A 23 -43.37 21.28 3.81
C THR A 23 -42.66 20.89 2.51
N ALA A 24 -41.57 20.12 2.55
CA ALA A 24 -40.87 19.65 1.36
C ALA A 24 -41.69 18.56 0.62
N HIS A 25 -42.20 18.90 -0.56
CA HIS A 25 -42.95 17.96 -1.41
C HIS A 25 -42.02 16.96 -2.12
N ALA A 26 -42.32 15.67 -2.00
CA ALA A 26 -41.69 14.62 -2.80
C ALA A 26 -42.34 14.53 -4.19
N SER A 27 -41.53 14.38 -5.24
CA SER A 27 -42.00 14.08 -6.60
C SER A 27 -42.03 12.56 -6.82
N GLY A 28 -43.20 12.00 -7.16
CA GLY A 28 -43.36 10.59 -7.52
C GLY A 28 -44.62 9.93 -6.93
N LYS A 29 -45.53 9.48 -7.81
CA LYS A 29 -46.78 8.74 -7.48
C LYS A 29 -46.43 7.27 -7.14
N ALA A 30 -46.95 6.67 -6.06
CA ALA A 30 -48.32 6.18 -5.82
C ALA A 30 -48.63 4.83 -6.50
N ALA A 31 -49.41 3.97 -5.84
CA ALA A 31 -49.35 2.52 -5.98
C ALA A 31 -50.39 1.85 -6.90
N SER A 32 -49.94 0.82 -7.62
CA SER A 32 -50.63 -0.39 -8.12
C SER A 32 -49.53 -1.22 -8.82
N GLY A 33 -49.52 -2.55 -8.93
CA GLY A 33 -50.49 -3.63 -8.79
C GLY A 33 -49.90 -4.82 -9.59
N GLU A 34 -50.26 -6.07 -9.30
CA GLU A 34 -49.58 -7.24 -9.86
C GLU A 34 -49.82 -7.48 -11.36
N GLY A 35 -48.86 -8.17 -12.01
CA GLY A 35 -49.11 -9.01 -13.19
C GLY A 35 -48.45 -8.58 -14.50
N GLY A 36 -48.03 -9.57 -15.32
CA GLY A 36 -47.72 -9.36 -16.73
C GLY A 36 -46.40 -9.98 -17.22
N VAL A 37 -46.47 -11.22 -17.73
CA VAL A 37 -45.36 -11.84 -18.49
C VAL A 37 -45.22 -11.17 -19.85
N GLY A 38 -44.00 -10.81 -20.26
CA GLY A 38 -43.72 -10.20 -21.56
C GLY A 38 -42.42 -10.71 -22.19
N ARG A 39 -42.47 -11.86 -22.87
CA ARG A 39 -41.39 -12.29 -23.77
C ARG A 39 -41.40 -11.43 -25.04
N VAL A 40 -40.25 -10.90 -25.45
CA VAL A 40 -40.01 -10.48 -26.84
C VAL A 40 -38.71 -11.14 -27.34
N SER A 41 -38.75 -11.65 -28.57
CA SER A 41 -37.69 -12.45 -29.18
C SER A 41 -36.64 -11.58 -29.89
N MET A 42 -35.46 -12.16 -30.12
CA MET A 42 -34.31 -11.55 -30.84
C MET A 42 -34.62 -11.26 -32.32
N PRO A 43 -33.70 -10.55 -33.01
CA PRO A 43 -32.88 -11.30 -33.98
C PRO A 43 -31.38 -10.95 -34.04
N ASN A 44 -30.61 -12.00 -34.38
CA ASN A 44 -29.16 -12.10 -34.62
C ASN A 44 -28.48 -10.99 -35.46
N TRP A 45 -27.23 -10.67 -35.09
CA TRP A 45 -26.05 -10.82 -35.99
C TRP A 45 -24.74 -10.99 -35.16
N PRO A 46 -23.58 -11.36 -35.73
CA PRO A 46 -22.67 -12.31 -35.07
C PRO A 46 -21.40 -11.66 -34.53
N ALA A 47 -21.17 -11.78 -33.22
CA ALA A 47 -19.87 -11.47 -32.63
C ALA A 47 -18.85 -12.57 -32.98
N ALA A 48 -17.82 -12.21 -33.74
CA ALA A 48 -16.70 -13.09 -34.02
C ALA A 48 -15.95 -13.43 -32.71
N ARG A 49 -15.58 -14.71 -32.55
CA ARG A 49 -14.74 -15.17 -31.45
C ARG A 49 -13.29 -14.78 -31.71
N THR A 50 -12.71 -13.96 -30.84
CA THR A 50 -11.25 -13.92 -30.62
C THR A 50 -10.96 -14.01 -29.13
N SER A 51 -10.12 -14.98 -28.78
CA SER A 51 -9.71 -15.28 -27.40
C SER A 51 -8.63 -14.31 -26.94
N ILE A 52 -8.82 -13.66 -25.80
CA ILE A 52 -7.74 -13.05 -25.01
C ILE A 52 -7.95 -13.42 -23.54
N VAL A 53 -7.62 -14.67 -23.22
CA VAL A 53 -7.05 -15.05 -21.92
C VAL A 53 -5.56 -15.30 -22.20
N ASP A 54 -4.71 -15.15 -21.18
CA ASP A 54 -3.24 -15.19 -21.22
C ASP A 54 -2.55 -13.97 -21.86
N THR A 55 -2.21 -12.97 -21.02
CA THR A 55 -0.84 -12.41 -20.84
C THR A 55 -0.91 -11.22 -19.86
N THR A 56 -1.02 -11.45 -18.54
CA THR A 56 -0.93 -10.35 -17.54
C THR A 56 -0.50 -10.78 -16.13
N ILE A 57 0.12 -11.96 -15.99
CA ILE A 57 0.73 -12.42 -14.72
C ILE A 57 2.20 -12.75 -14.98
N LYS A 58 3.07 -11.72 -14.99
CA LYS A 58 4.54 -11.92 -14.92
C LYS A 58 5.43 -10.71 -14.56
N CYS A 59 4.92 -9.48 -14.44
CA CYS A 59 5.78 -8.29 -14.23
C CYS A 59 5.87 -7.75 -12.78
N ILE A 60 5.18 -8.32 -11.80
CA ILE A 60 5.15 -7.78 -10.41
C ILE A 60 6.30 -8.31 -9.52
N ALA A 61 7.00 -9.38 -9.93
CA ALA A 61 7.95 -10.10 -9.06
C ALA A 61 9.45 -9.74 -9.25
N PHE A 62 9.82 -8.66 -9.96
CA PHE A 62 11.24 -8.39 -10.29
C PHE A 62 11.75 -6.95 -10.09
N ALA A 63 10.91 -6.02 -9.62
CA ALA A 63 11.31 -4.62 -9.41
C ALA A 63 11.80 -4.28 -7.98
N ALA A 64 11.67 -5.20 -7.01
CA ALA A 64 11.98 -4.97 -5.60
C ALA A 64 13.40 -5.42 -5.15
N ALA A 65 14.20 -6.00 -6.05
CA ALA A 65 15.41 -6.74 -5.66
C ALA A 65 16.76 -6.05 -5.94
N ILE A 66 16.81 -4.89 -6.63
CA ILE A 66 18.09 -4.29 -7.10
C ILE A 66 18.17 -2.77 -6.87
N VAL A 67 18.00 -2.29 -5.62
CA VAL A 67 18.45 -0.94 -5.19
C VAL A 67 18.99 -0.95 -3.74
N CYS A 68 19.81 -1.94 -3.36
CA CYS A 68 20.42 -2.01 -2.02
C CYS A 68 21.93 -2.37 -1.99
N ALA A 69 22.61 -2.36 -3.13
CA ALA A 69 24.07 -2.57 -3.20
C ALA A 69 24.75 -1.37 -3.89
N GLY A 70 25.36 -0.46 -3.12
CA GLY A 70 25.91 0.77 -3.72
C GLY A 70 26.56 1.83 -2.82
N LEU A 71 27.15 1.46 -1.67
CA LEU A 71 28.13 2.25 -0.88
C LEU A 71 27.78 3.68 -0.39
N ALA A 72 27.83 3.87 0.94
CA ALA A 72 27.79 5.18 1.58
C ALA A 72 29.20 5.79 1.78
N PRO A 73 29.35 7.13 1.80
CA PRO A 73 30.46 7.78 2.48
C PRO A 73 30.35 7.56 3.99
N ALA A 74 31.49 7.48 4.68
CA ALA A 74 31.53 7.13 6.10
C ALA A 74 30.90 8.19 7.02
N ALA A 75 30.54 7.75 8.24
CA ALA A 75 30.20 8.54 9.43
C ALA A 75 28.72 8.91 9.73
N TRP A 76 27.72 8.16 9.24
CA TRP A 76 26.43 7.99 9.96
C TRP A 76 25.90 6.55 9.87
N ALA A 77 26.63 5.59 10.47
CA ALA A 77 26.20 4.19 10.55
C ALA A 77 25.22 3.97 11.71
N GLN A 78 23.93 4.26 11.51
CA GLN A 78 22.86 3.66 12.30
C GLN A 78 22.55 2.30 11.68
N GLY A 79 23.04 1.24 12.33
CA GLY A 79 23.09 -0.10 11.73
C GLY A 79 21.71 -0.71 11.46
N VAL A 80 21.52 -1.25 10.26
CA VAL A 80 20.50 -2.27 10.03
C VAL A 80 20.88 -3.47 10.92
N PRO A 81 20.04 -3.93 11.86
CA PRO A 81 20.45 -4.98 12.78
C PRO A 81 20.84 -6.26 12.03
N ALA A 82 22.06 -6.72 12.32
CA ALA A 82 22.66 -7.90 11.71
C ALA A 82 22.02 -9.19 12.25
N THR A 83 22.16 -10.29 11.49
CA THR A 83 21.84 -11.65 11.96
C THR A 83 22.51 -11.90 13.31
N THR A 84 21.70 -12.08 14.35
CA THR A 84 22.15 -12.21 15.74
C THR A 84 21.61 -13.52 16.30
N VAL A 85 22.43 -14.55 16.19
CA VAL A 85 22.14 -15.88 16.74
C VAL A 85 23.09 -16.12 17.90
N VAL A 86 22.55 -16.53 19.05
CA VAL A 86 23.32 -16.79 20.27
C VAL A 86 22.89 -18.15 20.83
N ALA A 87 23.79 -19.13 20.79
CA ALA A 87 23.52 -20.47 21.32
C ALA A 87 23.32 -20.44 22.85
N ASN A 88 22.39 -21.23 23.36
CA ASN A 88 22.13 -21.31 24.79
C ASN A 88 23.23 -22.11 25.50
N ALA A 89 24.19 -21.40 26.11
CA ALA A 89 25.30 -22.00 26.85
C ALA A 89 24.85 -22.89 28.03
N ALA A 90 23.62 -22.72 28.54
CA ALA A 90 23.06 -23.53 29.62
C ALA A 90 22.33 -24.81 29.13
N ALA A 91 22.07 -24.95 27.83
CA ALA A 91 21.41 -26.15 27.27
C ALA A 91 22.27 -27.42 27.44
N PRO A 92 21.71 -28.65 27.29
CA PRO A 92 22.50 -29.87 27.20
C PRO A 92 23.53 -29.80 26.05
N ALA A 93 24.70 -30.45 26.21
CA ALA A 93 25.82 -30.33 25.25
C ALA A 93 25.41 -30.67 23.80
N GLY A 94 24.71 -31.79 23.58
CA GLY A 94 24.15 -32.18 22.29
C GLY A 94 22.95 -31.35 21.81
N GLN A 95 22.71 -30.19 22.40
CA GLN A 95 21.69 -29.20 22.00
C GLN A 95 22.26 -27.79 21.84
N ARG A 96 23.59 -27.62 21.94
CA ARG A 96 24.31 -26.35 21.74
C ARG A 96 24.86 -26.30 20.31
N PRO A 97 24.19 -25.67 19.33
CA PRO A 97 24.72 -25.59 17.97
C PRO A 97 26.05 -24.82 17.93
N THR A 98 26.92 -25.16 16.98
CA THR A 98 28.17 -24.42 16.77
C THR A 98 27.92 -23.31 15.76
N LEU A 99 28.16 -22.06 16.17
CA LEU A 99 28.02 -20.90 15.30
C LEU A 99 29.35 -20.59 14.61
N THR A 100 29.29 -20.37 13.30
CA THR A 100 30.43 -20.08 12.42
C THR A 100 30.03 -19.04 11.39
N THR A 101 30.99 -18.49 10.65
CA THR A 101 30.74 -17.67 9.47
C THR A 101 31.27 -18.42 8.26
N SER A 102 30.52 -18.45 7.16
CA SER A 102 30.98 -19.01 5.89
C SER A 102 32.16 -18.21 5.30
N ALA A 103 32.85 -18.79 4.32
CA ALA A 103 33.92 -18.08 3.59
C ALA A 103 33.42 -16.81 2.86
N SER A 104 32.12 -16.72 2.60
CA SER A 104 31.42 -15.59 1.97
C SER A 104 30.92 -14.53 2.96
N GLY A 105 31.10 -14.73 4.27
CA GLY A 105 30.66 -13.78 5.31
C GLY A 105 29.24 -14.01 5.85
N THR A 106 28.51 -15.01 5.33
CA THR A 106 27.16 -15.35 5.76
C THR A 106 27.20 -16.15 7.07
N PRO A 107 26.42 -15.80 8.10
CA PRO A 107 26.34 -16.56 9.34
C PRO A 107 25.83 -17.99 9.11
N GLN A 108 26.42 -18.95 9.81
CA GLN A 108 26.17 -20.38 9.64
C GLN A 108 26.04 -21.07 10.99
N VAL A 109 24.97 -21.86 11.15
CA VAL A 109 24.73 -22.76 12.27
C VAL A 109 25.12 -24.17 11.84
N ASN A 110 26.17 -24.73 12.44
CA ASN A 110 26.38 -26.18 12.43
C ASN A 110 25.47 -26.78 13.49
N ILE A 111 24.33 -27.30 13.03
CA ILE A 111 23.28 -27.89 13.86
C ILE A 111 23.80 -29.15 14.59
N GLN A 112 23.12 -29.53 15.66
CA GLN A 112 23.46 -30.74 16.43
C GLN A 112 23.02 -32.05 15.75
N SER A 113 23.53 -33.18 16.24
CA SER A 113 23.16 -34.50 15.71
C SER A 113 21.66 -34.78 15.84
N ALA A 114 21.10 -35.50 14.86
CA ALA A 114 19.69 -35.83 14.85
C ALA A 114 19.38 -37.04 15.75
N VAL A 115 18.36 -36.93 16.59
CA VAL A 115 17.82 -38.04 17.39
C VAL A 115 16.34 -38.18 17.04
N GLY A 116 15.91 -39.39 16.64
CA GLY A 116 14.54 -39.58 16.13
C GLY A 116 14.23 -38.79 14.85
N GLY A 117 15.26 -38.37 14.10
CA GLY A 117 15.14 -37.48 12.94
C GLY A 117 15.17 -35.98 13.26
N VAL A 118 15.15 -35.59 14.55
CA VAL A 118 15.14 -34.20 15.01
C VAL A 118 16.53 -33.78 15.46
N SER A 119 17.11 -32.75 14.83
CA SER A 119 18.23 -31.98 15.36
C SER A 119 17.68 -30.89 16.27
N ARG A 120 18.02 -30.94 17.56
CA ARG A 120 17.50 -30.00 18.58
C ARG A 120 18.57 -28.97 18.93
N ASN A 121 18.29 -27.69 18.69
CA ASN A 121 19.26 -26.60 18.79
C ASN A 121 18.68 -25.48 19.66
N GLN A 122 19.32 -25.18 20.79
CA GLN A 122 18.84 -24.17 21.72
C GLN A 122 19.62 -22.86 21.65
N TYR A 123 18.91 -21.75 21.80
CA TYR A 123 19.39 -20.38 21.66
C TYR A 123 18.84 -19.47 22.78
N THR A 124 19.56 -18.38 23.05
CA THR A 124 19.07 -17.23 23.84
C THR A 124 18.74 -16.02 22.96
N GLN A 125 19.15 -16.02 21.68
CA GLN A 125 18.62 -15.12 20.66
C GLN A 125 18.71 -15.83 19.29
N PHE A 126 17.73 -15.64 18.43
CA PHE A 126 17.72 -16.14 17.05
C PHE A 126 17.06 -15.10 16.15
N ASP A 127 17.88 -14.18 15.65
CA ASP A 127 17.51 -13.15 14.69
C ASP A 127 18.24 -13.34 13.37
N VAL A 128 17.52 -13.18 12.26
CA VAL A 128 18.04 -13.29 10.90
C VAL A 128 17.94 -11.91 10.24
N GLY A 129 19.08 -11.30 9.95
CA GLY A 129 19.16 -10.04 9.21
C GLY A 129 19.03 -10.26 7.70
N ALA A 130 19.07 -9.16 6.93
CA ALA A 130 18.87 -9.18 5.47
C ALA A 130 19.85 -10.10 4.71
N ASN A 131 21.06 -10.33 5.24
CA ASN A 131 22.06 -11.22 4.67
C ASN A 131 21.75 -12.72 4.89
N GLY A 132 20.69 -13.05 5.64
CA GLY A 132 20.24 -14.41 5.89
C GLY A 132 21.06 -15.18 6.94
N LEU A 133 20.81 -16.50 6.96
CA LEU A 133 21.41 -17.48 7.86
C LEU A 133 21.43 -18.87 7.17
N VAL A 134 22.54 -19.60 7.28
CA VAL A 134 22.63 -21.00 6.81
C VAL A 134 22.53 -21.98 7.98
N LEU A 135 21.59 -22.92 7.91
CA LEU A 135 21.50 -24.10 8.79
C LEU A 135 22.19 -25.28 8.10
N ASN A 136 23.38 -25.66 8.57
CA ASN A 136 24.20 -26.67 7.92
C ASN A 136 23.76 -28.09 8.27
N ASN A 137 22.92 -28.68 7.42
CA ASN A 137 22.40 -30.05 7.53
C ASN A 137 23.15 -31.06 6.65
N SER A 138 24.40 -30.78 6.29
CA SER A 138 25.20 -31.63 5.40
C SER A 138 26.37 -32.28 6.14
N PRO A 139 26.55 -33.62 6.11
CA PRO A 139 27.76 -34.26 6.65
C PRO A 139 29.00 -34.05 5.76
N ILE A 140 28.81 -33.62 4.51
CA ILE A 140 29.85 -33.34 3.52
C ILE A 140 29.76 -31.89 3.03
N SER A 141 30.76 -31.38 2.33
CA SER A 141 30.69 -30.04 1.74
C SER A 141 29.49 -29.91 0.78
N SER A 142 28.76 -28.81 0.88
CA SER A 142 27.55 -28.55 0.07
C SER A 142 27.56 -27.13 -0.46
N ASN A 143 26.98 -26.93 -1.65
CA ASN A 143 26.80 -25.60 -2.22
C ASN A 143 25.45 -25.02 -1.78
N THR A 144 25.44 -23.73 -1.47
CA THR A 144 24.30 -22.97 -0.93
C THR A 144 24.13 -21.66 -1.70
N GLN A 145 22.93 -21.11 -1.72
CA GLN A 145 22.58 -19.88 -2.42
C GLN A 145 23.04 -18.63 -1.64
N LEU A 146 22.91 -18.65 -0.30
CA LEU A 146 23.30 -17.55 0.57
C LEU A 146 24.79 -17.50 0.90
N ALA A 147 25.49 -18.64 0.85
CA ALA A 147 26.87 -18.73 1.28
C ALA A 147 27.84 -19.38 0.28
N GLY A 148 27.38 -19.90 -0.86
CA GLY A 148 28.22 -20.69 -1.77
C GLY A 148 28.62 -22.02 -1.12
N TRP A 149 29.87 -22.44 -1.29
CA TRP A 149 30.36 -23.69 -0.69
C TRP A 149 30.55 -23.56 0.83
N VAL A 150 29.79 -24.36 1.58
CA VAL A 150 29.98 -24.57 3.02
C VAL A 150 30.58 -25.95 3.27
N ALA A 151 31.48 -26.05 4.26
CA ALA A 151 32.08 -27.32 4.67
C ALA A 151 31.05 -28.22 5.38
N GLY A 152 31.29 -29.53 5.38
CA GLY A 152 30.43 -30.49 6.09
C GLY A 152 30.38 -30.24 7.60
N ASN A 153 29.19 -30.36 8.17
CA ASN A 153 28.94 -30.30 9.60
C ASN A 153 29.35 -31.63 10.27
N THR A 154 30.43 -31.58 11.05
CA THR A 154 31.00 -32.74 11.75
C THR A 154 30.08 -33.35 12.81
N ASN A 155 29.05 -32.64 13.27
CA ASN A 155 28.05 -33.18 14.19
C ASN A 155 27.16 -34.25 13.52
N LEU A 156 27.08 -34.28 12.17
CA LEU A 156 26.16 -35.11 11.40
C LEU A 156 26.76 -36.45 10.95
N ALA A 157 27.74 -36.98 11.69
CA ALA A 157 28.31 -38.31 11.43
C ALA A 157 27.26 -39.45 11.47
N GLY A 158 26.13 -39.25 12.17
CA GLY A 158 24.98 -40.14 12.18
C GLY A 158 23.96 -39.92 11.05
N GLY A 159 24.24 -39.00 10.12
CA GLY A 159 23.32 -38.58 9.04
C GLY A 159 22.66 -37.22 9.29
N SER A 160 22.07 -36.69 8.23
CA SER A 160 21.34 -35.41 8.21
C SER A 160 20.04 -35.49 9.01
N ALA A 161 19.59 -34.38 9.58
CA ALA A 161 18.29 -34.26 10.23
C ALA A 161 17.15 -34.20 9.19
N SER A 162 15.97 -34.68 9.59
CA SER A 162 14.71 -34.46 8.85
C SER A 162 13.94 -33.25 9.38
N ILE A 163 14.15 -32.89 10.66
CA ILE A 163 13.60 -31.70 11.31
C ILE A 163 14.74 -30.97 12.02
N ILE A 164 14.91 -29.68 11.74
CA ILE A 164 15.86 -28.79 12.42
C ILE A 164 15.05 -27.90 13.37
N LEU A 165 15.03 -28.29 14.64
CA LEU A 165 14.33 -27.57 15.70
C LEU A 165 15.25 -26.51 16.30
N ASN A 166 14.85 -25.24 16.18
CA ASN A 166 15.53 -24.09 16.76
C ASN A 166 14.67 -23.51 17.88
N GLU A 167 15.07 -23.74 19.13
CA GLU A 167 14.35 -23.29 20.32
C GLU A 167 15.01 -22.06 20.95
N VAL A 168 14.26 -21.00 21.11
CA VAL A 168 14.72 -19.76 21.76
C VAL A 168 14.15 -19.68 23.16
N SER A 169 15.03 -19.62 24.16
CA SER A 169 14.69 -19.43 25.57
C SER A 169 15.13 -18.03 25.99
N SER A 170 14.31 -17.04 25.68
CA SER A 170 14.54 -15.64 26.08
C SER A 170 13.22 -14.88 26.26
N ALA A 171 13.31 -13.64 26.76
CA ALA A 171 12.17 -12.73 26.86
C ALA A 171 11.91 -11.94 25.56
N ASN A 172 12.76 -12.10 24.54
CA ASN A 172 12.71 -11.32 23.31
C ASN A 172 12.13 -12.16 22.17
N ALA A 173 11.27 -11.53 21.35
CA ALA A 173 10.84 -12.14 20.10
C ALA A 173 12.01 -12.33 19.12
N SER A 174 11.91 -13.36 18.26
CA SER A 174 12.85 -13.57 17.15
C SER A 174 12.52 -12.65 15.98
N LEU A 175 13.52 -11.98 15.42
CA LEU A 175 13.38 -11.07 14.28
C LEU A 175 13.85 -11.74 12.98
N LEU A 176 12.94 -12.06 12.08
CA LEU A 176 13.22 -12.75 10.81
C LEU A 176 13.09 -11.79 9.63
N ARG A 177 14.23 -11.27 9.16
CA ARG A 177 14.35 -10.19 8.16
C ARG A 177 15.20 -10.57 6.95
N GLY A 178 15.42 -11.86 6.75
CA GLY A 178 16.14 -12.43 5.61
C GLY A 178 15.95 -13.95 5.55
N TYR A 179 16.54 -14.58 4.54
CA TYR A 179 16.32 -15.99 4.25
C TYR A 179 17.09 -16.92 5.21
N ILE A 180 16.45 -18.05 5.55
CA ILE A 180 17.06 -19.19 6.23
C ILE A 180 17.24 -20.31 5.21
N GLU A 181 18.49 -20.72 4.97
CA GLU A 181 18.82 -21.80 4.02
C GLU A 181 19.26 -23.07 4.72
N VAL A 182 18.71 -24.22 4.32
CA VAL A 182 19.22 -25.53 4.75
C VAL A 182 20.33 -25.99 3.79
N ALA A 183 21.57 -26.11 4.28
CA ALA A 183 22.66 -26.66 3.46
C ALA A 183 22.61 -28.19 3.40
N GLY A 184 22.81 -28.76 2.22
CA GLY A 184 22.78 -30.20 1.99
C GLY A 184 21.37 -30.79 1.90
N GLN A 185 21.08 -31.80 2.71
CA GLN A 185 19.79 -32.48 2.66
C GLN A 185 18.67 -31.57 3.20
N LYS A 186 17.60 -31.39 2.43
CA LYS A 186 16.42 -30.64 2.86
C LYS A 186 15.80 -31.23 4.13
N ALA A 187 15.32 -30.34 4.99
CA ALA A 187 14.67 -30.67 6.26
C ALA A 187 13.55 -29.67 6.58
N GLU A 188 12.65 -30.02 7.51
CA GLU A 188 11.73 -29.04 8.08
C GLU A 188 12.50 -28.08 8.98
N VAL A 189 12.30 -26.77 8.80
CA VAL A 189 12.88 -25.75 9.68
C VAL A 189 11.83 -25.29 10.67
N VAL A 190 12.07 -25.52 11.97
CA VAL A 190 11.19 -25.08 13.05
C VAL A 190 11.88 -23.97 13.83
N ILE A 191 11.22 -22.82 13.98
CA ILE A 191 11.62 -21.74 14.89
C ILE A 191 10.57 -21.66 16.01
N ALA A 192 10.97 -22.03 17.23
CA ALA A 192 10.12 -22.04 18.40
C ALA A 192 10.58 -20.98 19.41
N ASN A 193 9.84 -19.88 19.55
CA ASN A 193 10.13 -18.80 20.51
C ASN A 193 8.86 -18.37 21.26
N PRO A 194 8.65 -18.79 22.52
CA PRO A 194 7.48 -18.43 23.32
C PRO A 194 7.28 -16.93 23.58
N ALA A 195 8.32 -16.10 23.47
CA ALA A 195 8.18 -14.64 23.60
C ALA A 195 7.53 -14.01 22.36
N GLY A 196 7.70 -14.61 21.18
CA GLY A 196 7.13 -14.13 19.91
C GLY A 196 8.06 -14.32 18.71
N ILE A 197 7.53 -14.10 17.52
CA ILE A 197 8.30 -14.08 16.27
C ILE A 197 7.79 -12.92 15.41
N SER A 198 8.69 -12.06 14.92
CA SER A 198 8.36 -10.98 13.99
C SER A 198 9.07 -11.20 12.65
N VAL A 199 8.31 -11.19 11.56
CA VAL A 199 8.79 -11.40 10.20
C VAL A 199 8.61 -10.12 9.38
N ASN A 200 9.68 -9.72 8.69
CA ASN A 200 9.69 -8.60 7.75
C ASN A 200 10.79 -8.83 6.70
N GLY A 201 10.47 -9.62 5.69
CA GLY A 201 11.43 -10.08 4.66
C GLY A 201 12.09 -11.42 4.99
N GLY A 202 11.49 -12.21 5.87
CA GLY A 202 11.94 -13.58 6.14
C GLY A 202 11.52 -14.53 5.02
N GLY A 203 12.29 -15.60 4.85
CA GLY A 203 11.94 -16.67 3.91
C GLY A 203 12.79 -17.92 4.06
N PHE A 204 12.51 -18.95 3.26
CA PHE A 204 13.17 -20.26 3.38
C PHE A 204 13.74 -20.77 2.05
N ILE A 205 14.92 -21.39 2.13
CA ILE A 205 15.62 -22.00 0.99
C ILE A 205 15.96 -23.45 1.34
N ASN A 206 15.67 -24.37 0.42
CA ASN A 206 15.91 -25.82 0.56
C ASN A 206 15.25 -26.45 1.81
N ALA A 207 14.18 -25.86 2.33
CA ALA A 207 13.36 -26.44 3.38
C ALA A 207 12.33 -27.43 2.81
N SER A 208 12.11 -28.57 3.46
CA SER A 208 10.98 -29.47 3.13
C SER A 208 9.67 -29.04 3.79
N GLY A 209 9.74 -28.12 4.75
CA GLY A 209 8.63 -27.47 5.43
C GLY A 209 9.17 -26.37 6.36
N ALA A 210 8.32 -25.44 6.75
CA ALA A 210 8.67 -24.37 7.69
C ALA A 210 7.60 -24.23 8.77
N THR A 211 8.01 -24.21 10.04
CA THR A 211 7.09 -24.02 11.17
C THR A 211 7.60 -22.87 12.06
N LEU A 212 6.85 -21.78 12.11
CA LEU A 212 7.07 -20.68 13.04
C LEU A 212 6.09 -20.84 14.21
N THR A 213 6.59 -20.94 15.44
CA THR A 213 5.71 -21.15 16.60
C THR A 213 6.13 -20.41 17.87
N THR A 214 5.14 -19.99 18.64
CA THR A 214 5.33 -19.54 20.04
C THR A 214 5.00 -20.64 21.06
N GLY A 215 4.77 -21.88 20.58
CA GLY A 215 4.60 -23.04 21.43
C GLY A 215 5.93 -23.65 21.88
N THR A 216 5.94 -24.25 23.07
CA THR A 216 7.06 -25.05 23.57
C THR A 216 7.01 -26.45 22.95
N PRO A 217 8.11 -26.95 22.32
CA PRO A 217 8.12 -28.27 21.70
C PRO A 217 7.85 -29.41 22.70
N GLN A 218 6.94 -30.31 22.34
CA GLN A 218 6.52 -31.44 23.15
C GLN A 218 7.12 -32.74 22.61
N PHE A 219 7.68 -33.56 23.50
CA PHE A 219 8.36 -34.80 23.14
C PHE A 219 7.76 -36.00 23.86
N SER A 220 7.51 -37.08 23.11
CA SER A 220 7.23 -38.41 23.66
C SER A 220 8.46 -39.28 23.40
N GLY A 221 9.31 -39.42 24.43
CA GLY A 221 10.66 -39.98 24.26
C GLY A 221 11.49 -39.11 23.31
N ASN A 222 11.96 -39.70 22.21
CA ASN A 222 12.77 -39.02 21.19
C ASN A 222 11.93 -38.44 20.01
N THR A 223 10.61 -38.60 20.04
CA THR A 223 9.73 -38.14 18.95
C THR A 223 9.10 -36.80 19.32
N LEU A 224 9.26 -35.79 18.46
CA LEU A 224 8.53 -34.53 18.54
C LEU A 224 7.04 -34.79 18.21
N THR A 225 6.14 -34.50 19.15
CA THR A 225 4.70 -34.79 19.03
C THR A 225 3.84 -33.54 18.79
N GLY A 226 4.39 -32.34 18.95
CA GLY A 226 3.70 -31.09 18.68
C GLY A 226 4.30 -29.91 19.44
N TYR A 227 3.54 -28.82 19.55
CA TYR A 227 3.94 -27.58 20.21
C TYR A 227 2.82 -27.12 21.16
N GLN A 228 3.14 -26.87 22.42
CA GLN A 228 2.18 -26.39 23.42
C GLN A 228 2.22 -24.87 23.49
N VAL A 229 1.17 -24.20 23.02
CA VAL A 229 1.07 -22.73 23.00
C VAL A 229 0.70 -22.23 24.40
N GLY A 230 1.61 -21.48 25.03
CA GLY A 230 1.35 -20.80 26.31
C GLY A 230 1.12 -19.29 26.20
N GLY A 231 1.53 -18.68 25.08
CA GLY A 231 1.59 -17.23 24.93
C GLY A 231 2.24 -16.82 23.60
N GLY A 232 2.77 -15.60 23.56
CA GLY A 232 3.49 -15.05 22.42
C GLY A 232 2.59 -14.67 21.21
N THR A 233 3.15 -13.83 20.35
CA THR A 233 2.52 -13.39 19.10
C THR A 233 3.45 -13.65 17.91
N ILE A 234 2.90 -14.12 16.78
CA ILE A 234 3.58 -14.08 15.49
C ILE A 234 3.07 -12.85 14.73
N SER A 235 3.97 -11.96 14.32
CA SER A 235 3.64 -10.83 13.45
C SER A 235 4.36 -10.95 12.10
N VAL A 236 3.64 -10.77 11.00
CA VAL A 236 4.22 -10.61 9.65
C VAL A 236 3.93 -9.19 9.19
N SER A 237 4.95 -8.47 8.72
CA SER A 237 4.88 -7.03 8.43
C SER A 237 5.82 -6.64 7.28
N GLY A 238 5.71 -5.41 6.77
CA GLY A 238 6.61 -4.88 5.75
C GLY A 238 6.66 -5.73 4.49
N THR A 239 7.84 -6.25 4.12
CA THR A 239 8.02 -7.09 2.93
C THR A 239 7.47 -8.52 3.08
N GLY A 240 6.94 -8.88 4.26
CA GLY A 240 6.19 -10.12 4.44
C GLY A 240 7.03 -11.36 4.73
N LEU A 241 6.48 -12.53 4.38
CA LEU A 241 7.09 -13.86 4.50
C LEU A 241 7.06 -14.56 3.14
N ASP A 242 8.23 -14.85 2.56
CA ASP A 242 8.36 -15.66 1.36
C ASP A 242 8.68 -17.13 1.69
N SER A 243 7.66 -17.96 1.52
CA SER A 243 7.72 -19.41 1.64
C SER A 243 7.19 -20.08 0.36
N ALA A 244 7.14 -19.37 -0.78
CA ALA A 244 6.58 -19.89 -2.04
C ALA A 244 7.35 -21.09 -2.63
N SER A 245 8.63 -21.21 -2.26
CA SER A 245 9.51 -22.35 -2.58
C SER A 245 9.30 -23.56 -1.65
N THR A 246 8.66 -23.38 -0.51
CA THR A 246 8.57 -24.38 0.57
C THR A 246 7.23 -25.11 0.49
N PRO A 247 7.22 -26.47 0.49
CA PRO A 247 5.99 -27.25 0.31
C PRO A 247 4.88 -26.94 1.33
N ILE A 248 5.26 -26.70 2.58
CA ILE A 248 4.31 -26.39 3.65
C ILE A 248 4.87 -25.38 4.64
N THR A 249 4.03 -24.43 5.04
CA THR A 249 4.33 -23.40 6.04
C THR A 249 3.27 -23.43 7.13
N THR A 250 3.68 -23.54 8.39
CA THR A 250 2.80 -23.50 9.56
C THR A 250 3.15 -22.31 10.44
N LEU A 251 2.16 -21.47 10.74
CA LEU A 251 2.23 -20.42 11.76
C LEU A 251 1.38 -20.90 12.95
N GLN A 252 1.98 -21.10 14.12
CA GLN A 252 1.27 -21.61 15.31
C GLN A 252 1.59 -20.80 16.57
N ALA A 253 0.65 -19.99 17.05
CA ALA A 253 0.87 -19.11 18.20
C ALA A 253 -0.41 -18.87 19.01
N ARG A 254 -0.34 -18.08 20.09
CA ARG A 254 -1.56 -17.62 20.77
C ARG A 254 -2.29 -16.56 19.95
N GLN A 255 -1.52 -15.66 19.33
CA GLN A 255 -2.02 -14.60 18.46
C GLN A 255 -1.16 -14.53 17.18
N ILE A 256 -1.80 -14.33 16.04
CA ILE A 256 -1.15 -14.18 14.73
C ILE A 256 -1.65 -12.88 14.07
N ILE A 257 -0.73 -12.01 13.67
CA ILE A 257 -1.03 -10.70 13.09
C ILE A 257 -0.34 -10.60 11.72
N LEU A 258 -1.11 -10.47 10.64
CA LEU A 258 -0.63 -10.45 9.25
C LEU A 258 -0.87 -9.06 8.64
N GLN A 259 0.14 -8.19 8.74
CA GLN A 259 0.19 -6.84 8.17
C GLN A 259 1.10 -6.74 6.92
N GLY A 260 1.75 -7.84 6.54
CA GLY A 260 2.42 -8.03 5.26
C GLY A 260 1.93 -9.30 4.58
N ALA A 261 2.31 -9.52 3.33
CA ALA A 261 1.92 -10.71 2.58
C ALA A 261 2.63 -11.98 3.09
N VAL A 262 1.90 -13.09 3.11
CA VAL A 262 2.45 -14.44 3.31
C VAL A 262 2.29 -15.22 2.01
N HIS A 263 3.41 -15.59 1.39
CA HIS A 263 3.44 -16.44 0.20
C HIS A 263 3.87 -17.86 0.59
N ALA A 264 3.14 -18.89 0.18
CA ALA A 264 3.45 -20.29 0.50
C ALA A 264 2.98 -21.25 -0.61
N GLN A 265 3.33 -22.54 -0.53
CA GLN A 265 2.62 -23.59 -1.27
C GLN A 265 1.40 -24.03 -0.45
N ASP A 266 1.58 -24.70 0.68
CA ASP A 266 0.51 -24.92 1.65
C ASP A 266 0.70 -24.04 2.88
N LEU A 267 -0.35 -23.35 3.33
CA LEU A 267 -0.31 -22.48 4.52
C LEU A 267 -1.28 -22.97 5.59
N ARG A 268 -0.77 -23.17 6.81
CA ARG A 268 -1.56 -23.47 8.03
C ARG A 268 -1.37 -22.35 9.04
N VAL A 269 -2.46 -21.76 9.52
CA VAL A 269 -2.47 -20.66 10.49
C VAL A 269 -3.31 -21.08 11.68
N ASN A 270 -2.62 -21.49 12.75
CA ASN A 270 -3.21 -22.09 13.94
C ASN A 270 -3.04 -21.15 15.14
N ALA A 271 -4.09 -20.46 15.55
CA ALA A 271 -4.08 -19.65 16.77
C ALA A 271 -4.76 -20.40 17.92
N ASP A 272 -4.01 -20.65 19.00
CA ASP A 272 -4.51 -21.33 20.20
C ASP A 272 -4.61 -20.33 21.37
N ASN A 273 -5.82 -19.84 21.61
CA ASN A 273 -6.16 -18.91 22.69
C ASN A 273 -6.82 -19.64 23.89
N SER A 274 -6.55 -20.94 24.08
CA SER A 274 -7.11 -21.75 25.18
C SER A 274 -6.81 -21.21 26.59
N THR A 275 -5.79 -20.36 26.75
CA THR A 275 -5.38 -19.70 28.01
C THR A 275 -5.75 -18.21 28.10
N GLY A 276 -6.45 -17.66 27.10
CA GLY A 276 -6.75 -16.23 27.01
C GLY A 276 -8.11 -15.81 27.58
N SER A 277 -8.35 -14.49 27.58
CA SER A 277 -9.69 -13.93 27.89
C SER A 277 -10.67 -14.20 26.75
N ALA A 278 -11.95 -14.38 27.11
CA ALA A 278 -13.03 -14.37 26.14
C ALA A 278 -13.05 -13.04 25.35
N ASN A 279 -13.39 -13.13 24.06
CA ASN A 279 -13.42 -12.05 23.05
C ASN A 279 -12.07 -11.52 22.53
N ALA A 280 -10.99 -12.32 22.54
CA ALA A 280 -9.73 -11.95 21.91
C ALA A 280 -9.70 -12.28 20.40
N VAL A 281 -9.20 -11.35 19.58
CA VAL A 281 -8.87 -11.62 18.17
C VAL A 281 -7.57 -12.44 18.13
N ALA A 282 -7.71 -13.72 17.79
CA ALA A 282 -6.62 -14.68 17.76
C ALA A 282 -5.83 -14.63 16.44
N ILE A 283 -6.50 -14.27 15.34
CA ILE A 283 -5.88 -14.04 14.02
C ILE A 283 -6.39 -12.72 13.46
N ASP A 284 -5.50 -11.81 13.10
CA ASP A 284 -5.83 -10.50 12.54
C ASP A 284 -5.05 -10.25 11.24
N VAL A 285 -5.74 -10.03 10.13
CA VAL A 285 -5.14 -9.79 8.81
C VAL A 285 -5.54 -8.40 8.32
N ALA A 286 -4.56 -7.51 8.17
CA ALA A 286 -4.80 -6.14 7.69
C ALA A 286 -5.00 -6.08 6.16
N ALA A 287 -5.57 -4.99 5.66
CA ALA A 287 -5.86 -4.81 4.23
C ALA A 287 -4.60 -4.80 3.33
N ILE A 288 -3.47 -4.33 3.85
CA ILE A 288 -2.15 -4.37 3.20
C ILE A 288 -1.42 -5.72 3.38
N GLY A 289 -1.96 -6.59 4.22
CA GLY A 289 -1.53 -7.97 4.36
C GLY A 289 -2.35 -8.92 3.47
N GLY A 290 -1.98 -10.20 3.49
CA GLY A 290 -2.73 -11.22 2.76
C GLY A 290 -2.07 -12.58 2.85
N MET A 291 -2.81 -13.62 2.47
CA MET A 291 -2.32 -14.99 2.37
C MET A 291 -2.47 -15.47 0.93
N TYR A 292 -1.37 -15.92 0.34
CA TYR A 292 -1.30 -16.33 -1.06
C TYR A 292 -0.63 -17.71 -1.11
N ALA A 293 -1.44 -18.76 -1.26
CA ALA A 293 -0.98 -20.13 -1.23
C ALA A 293 -1.76 -21.00 -2.23
N ASN A 294 -1.37 -22.26 -2.42
CA ASN A 294 -2.18 -23.28 -3.08
C ASN A 294 -3.35 -23.70 -2.19
N THR A 295 -3.07 -24.00 -0.91
CA THR A 295 -4.07 -24.30 0.12
C THR A 295 -3.89 -23.38 1.34
N ILE A 296 -5.00 -23.04 1.99
CA ILE A 296 -5.00 -22.20 3.22
C ILE A 296 -5.90 -22.87 4.27
N THR A 297 -5.32 -23.23 5.41
CA THR A 297 -6.06 -23.72 6.58
C THR A 297 -5.91 -22.71 7.72
N ILE A 298 -7.03 -22.27 8.27
CA ILE A 298 -7.10 -21.33 9.40
C ILE A 298 -7.86 -22.00 10.54
N LEU A 299 -7.25 -22.07 11.72
CA LEU A 299 -7.81 -22.66 12.92
C LEU A 299 -7.60 -21.71 14.11
N ALA A 300 -8.68 -21.31 14.78
CA ALA A 300 -8.64 -20.43 15.96
C ALA A 300 -9.35 -21.08 17.16
N THR A 301 -8.60 -21.75 18.03
CA THR A 301 -9.13 -22.53 19.15
C THR A 301 -9.15 -21.73 20.47
N GLY A 302 -10.07 -22.09 21.36
CA GLY A 302 -10.22 -21.48 22.69
C GLY A 302 -11.42 -20.54 22.84
N GLN A 303 -11.90 -20.35 24.08
CA GLN A 303 -13.13 -19.59 24.35
C GLN A 303 -13.04 -18.16 23.81
N GLY A 304 -13.86 -17.84 22.82
CA GLY A 304 -13.94 -16.48 22.27
C GLY A 304 -12.84 -16.13 21.25
N ALA A 305 -12.04 -17.09 20.79
CA ALA A 305 -11.04 -16.87 19.73
C ALA A 305 -11.70 -16.44 18.41
N GLY A 306 -11.43 -15.21 17.98
CA GLY A 306 -11.93 -14.63 16.72
C GLY A 306 -10.87 -14.57 15.61
N VAL A 307 -11.34 -14.56 14.35
CA VAL A 307 -10.52 -14.25 13.17
C VAL A 307 -11.04 -12.96 12.54
N ASN A 308 -10.17 -11.96 12.36
CA ASN A 308 -10.44 -10.76 11.57
C ASN A 308 -9.62 -10.82 10.27
N ASN A 309 -10.24 -10.47 9.14
CA ASN A 309 -9.56 -10.42 7.85
C ASN A 309 -10.06 -9.27 6.97
N ALA A 310 -9.24 -8.22 6.86
CA ALA A 310 -9.37 -7.16 5.88
C ALA A 310 -8.50 -7.39 4.63
N GLY A 311 -7.52 -8.31 4.68
CA GLY A 311 -6.61 -8.63 3.58
C GLY A 311 -7.16 -9.62 2.54
N THR A 312 -6.38 -9.88 1.49
CA THR A 312 -6.74 -10.87 0.44
C THR A 312 -6.36 -12.28 0.89
N LEU A 313 -7.28 -13.24 0.74
CA LEU A 313 -7.03 -14.66 0.96
C LEU A 313 -7.17 -15.41 -0.38
N GLN A 314 -6.04 -15.80 -0.96
CA GLN A 314 -5.98 -16.39 -2.30
C GLN A 314 -5.46 -17.82 -2.23
N ALA A 315 -6.32 -18.78 -2.59
CA ALA A 315 -5.98 -20.20 -2.73
C ALA A 315 -5.91 -20.57 -4.21
N ASN A 316 -4.71 -20.89 -4.69
CA ASN A 316 -4.42 -21.01 -6.12
C ASN A 316 -4.79 -22.37 -6.72
N ALA A 317 -4.73 -23.46 -5.95
CA ALA A 317 -4.79 -24.83 -6.48
C ALA A 317 -5.42 -25.87 -5.54
N GLY A 318 -6.11 -25.45 -4.47
CA GLY A 318 -6.77 -26.38 -3.55
C GLY A 318 -7.55 -25.71 -2.41
N SER A 319 -7.81 -26.49 -1.37
CA SER A 319 -8.83 -26.18 -0.36
C SER A 319 -8.51 -24.98 0.52
N PHE A 320 -9.56 -24.21 0.81
CA PHE A 320 -9.61 -23.23 1.89
C PHE A 320 -10.43 -23.81 3.05
N THR A 321 -9.89 -23.80 4.27
CA THR A 321 -10.60 -24.25 5.49
C THR A 321 -10.49 -23.19 6.58
N LEU A 322 -11.61 -22.88 7.25
CA LEU A 322 -11.66 -21.97 8.40
C LEU A 322 -12.49 -22.59 9.53
N SER A 323 -11.93 -22.66 10.74
CA SER A 323 -12.63 -23.09 11.96
C SER A 323 -12.28 -22.19 13.15
N ALA A 324 -13.26 -21.82 13.97
CA ALA A 324 -13.05 -21.02 15.18
C ALA A 324 -14.07 -21.31 16.30
N ASP A 325 -13.59 -21.34 17.54
CA ASP A 325 -14.37 -21.67 18.74
C ASP A 325 -15.13 -20.47 19.35
N GLY A 326 -14.86 -19.24 18.87
CA GLY A 326 -15.21 -17.99 19.55
C GLY A 326 -16.38 -17.18 18.99
N LYS A 327 -16.52 -15.94 19.51
CA LYS A 327 -17.48 -14.93 19.05
C LYS A 327 -16.72 -13.86 18.25
N GLY A 328 -16.73 -13.94 16.92
CA GLY A 328 -16.15 -12.91 16.05
C GLY A 328 -17.16 -11.81 15.71
N MET A 329 -16.86 -10.55 16.05
CA MET A 329 -17.62 -9.41 15.55
C MET A 329 -17.03 -8.91 14.23
N ILE A 330 -17.89 -8.65 13.25
CA ILE A 330 -17.60 -7.86 12.05
C ILE A 330 -18.66 -6.76 11.98
N SER A 331 -18.28 -5.58 11.49
CA SER A 331 -19.17 -4.45 11.20
C SER A 331 -18.77 -3.88 9.82
N ASN A 332 -19.67 -3.37 8.97
CA ASN A 332 -20.92 -2.66 9.31
C ASN A 332 -22.16 -3.06 8.45
N SER A 333 -23.33 -2.51 8.82
CA SER A 333 -24.72 -2.90 8.48
C SER A 333 -25.42 -2.02 7.39
N ILE A 334 -26.58 -2.31 6.75
CA ILE A 334 -27.58 -3.41 6.65
C ILE A 334 -28.60 -3.05 5.52
N ASP A 335 -29.28 -4.00 4.82
CA ASP A 335 -30.76 -3.92 4.60
C ASP A 335 -31.47 -5.14 3.94
N ASN A 336 -32.70 -5.40 4.40
CA ASN A 336 -33.79 -6.26 3.86
C ASN A 336 -33.56 -7.74 3.44
N ALA A 337 -34.14 -8.69 4.21
CA ALA A 337 -35.29 -9.51 3.77
C ALA A 337 -35.71 -10.54 4.87
N SER A 338 -36.93 -11.09 4.74
CA SER A 338 -37.61 -11.91 5.74
C SER A 338 -37.44 -13.43 5.59
N GLN A 339 -37.41 -14.13 6.74
CA GLN A 339 -38.09 -15.42 7.02
C GLN A 339 -37.35 -16.78 6.81
N SER A 340 -37.29 -17.52 7.93
CA SER A 340 -37.28 -19.00 8.11
C SER A 340 -36.12 -19.88 7.61
N GLY A 341 -35.59 -20.71 8.53
CA GLY A 341 -34.82 -21.92 8.23
C GLY A 341 -34.15 -22.53 9.47
N SER A 342 -34.62 -23.69 9.94
CA SER A 342 -34.01 -24.41 11.09
C SER A 342 -32.81 -25.26 10.66
N SER A 343 -31.75 -25.30 11.50
CA SER A 343 -31.13 -26.55 12.04
C SER A 343 -29.61 -26.43 12.29
N SER A 344 -29.21 -26.62 13.55
CA SER A 344 -27.98 -27.31 13.99
C SER A 344 -26.73 -27.30 13.07
N GLY A 345 -25.90 -26.27 13.20
CA GLY A 345 -24.49 -26.31 12.75
C GLY A 345 -23.65 -25.24 13.47
N GLN A 346 -22.63 -25.64 14.24
CA GLN A 346 -21.75 -24.68 14.93
C GLN A 346 -20.47 -24.41 14.13
N THR A 347 -20.49 -23.35 13.33
CA THR A 347 -19.30 -22.65 12.85
C THR A 347 -19.51 -21.16 13.14
N LYS A 348 -18.71 -20.57 14.05
CA LYS A 348 -18.90 -19.19 14.57
C LYS A 348 -17.86 -18.18 14.06
N ALA A 349 -17.07 -18.56 13.06
CA ALA A 349 -16.27 -17.60 12.30
C ALA A 349 -17.14 -16.92 11.23
N ALA A 350 -16.99 -15.61 11.10
CA ALA A 350 -17.44 -14.85 9.94
C ALA A 350 -16.21 -14.17 9.30
N ILE A 351 -16.24 -13.93 7.99
CA ILE A 351 -15.12 -13.36 7.23
C ILE A 351 -15.48 -11.93 6.82
N SER A 352 -14.60 -10.97 7.12
CA SER A 352 -14.77 -9.55 6.77
C SER A 352 -14.41 -9.31 5.29
N ALA A 353 -14.62 -8.09 4.79
CA ALA A 353 -14.74 -7.73 3.37
C ALA A 353 -13.50 -7.97 2.47
N GLY A 354 -12.48 -8.69 2.93
CA GLY A 354 -11.40 -9.17 2.09
C GLY A 354 -11.86 -10.20 1.05
N THR A 355 -11.28 -10.14 -0.14
CA THR A 355 -11.61 -11.07 -1.23
C THR A 355 -11.03 -12.45 -0.94
N VAL A 356 -11.92 -13.44 -0.72
CA VAL A 356 -11.56 -14.86 -0.79
C VAL A 356 -11.66 -15.30 -2.23
N ARG A 357 -10.53 -15.63 -2.87
CA ARG A 357 -10.48 -16.04 -4.28
C ARG A 357 -9.84 -17.43 -4.42
N ILE A 358 -10.63 -18.39 -4.87
CA ILE A 358 -10.13 -19.65 -5.42
C ILE A 358 -9.75 -19.37 -6.87
N THR A 359 -8.49 -19.63 -7.27
CA THR A 359 -8.03 -19.27 -8.62
C THR A 359 -8.07 -20.41 -9.62
N ASP A 360 -8.16 -21.65 -9.15
CA ASP A 360 -8.35 -22.85 -9.97
C ASP A 360 -9.57 -23.63 -9.45
N ASP A 361 -10.72 -23.33 -10.06
CA ASP A 361 -12.01 -23.96 -9.76
C ASP A 361 -12.02 -25.45 -10.14
N ALA A 362 -11.23 -25.84 -11.16
CA ALA A 362 -11.15 -27.21 -11.65
C ALA A 362 -10.35 -28.10 -10.69
N ALA A 363 -9.18 -27.64 -10.22
CA ALA A 363 -8.40 -28.32 -9.19
C ALA A 363 -9.19 -28.42 -7.87
N GLN A 364 -9.86 -27.33 -7.46
CA GLN A 364 -10.71 -27.34 -6.26
C GLN A 364 -11.84 -28.38 -6.34
N THR A 365 -12.49 -28.49 -7.49
CA THR A 365 -13.54 -29.49 -7.74
C THR A 365 -13.00 -30.92 -7.71
N GLN A 366 -11.83 -31.16 -8.29
CA GLN A 366 -11.18 -32.48 -8.29
C GLN A 366 -10.72 -32.92 -6.88
N LEU A 367 -10.24 -31.98 -6.06
CA LEU A 367 -9.72 -32.27 -4.72
C LEU A 367 -10.80 -32.39 -3.64
N THR A 368 -11.88 -31.60 -3.75
CA THR A 368 -12.88 -31.44 -2.66
C THR A 368 -14.30 -31.85 -3.02
N GLY A 369 -14.58 -32.14 -4.30
CA GLY A 369 -15.93 -32.41 -4.80
C GLY A 369 -16.84 -31.17 -4.87
N ASN A 370 -16.37 -29.99 -4.47
CA ASN A 370 -17.08 -28.72 -4.51
C ASN A 370 -16.38 -27.75 -5.46
N THR A 371 -17.13 -26.93 -6.20
CA THR A 371 -16.54 -25.81 -6.95
C THR A 371 -15.95 -24.77 -6.01
N GLY A 372 -15.08 -23.90 -6.51
CA GLY A 372 -14.59 -22.73 -5.78
C GLY A 372 -15.75 -21.80 -5.36
N ALA A 373 -16.78 -21.65 -6.20
CA ALA A 373 -17.99 -20.93 -5.85
C ALA A 373 -18.76 -21.58 -4.69
N GLN A 374 -18.95 -22.91 -4.71
CA GLN A 374 -19.57 -23.66 -3.61
C GLN A 374 -18.73 -23.60 -2.33
N THR A 375 -17.40 -23.63 -2.46
CA THR A 375 -16.46 -23.53 -1.34
C THR A 375 -16.55 -22.15 -0.69
N VAL A 376 -16.55 -21.07 -1.47
CA VAL A 376 -16.72 -19.68 -0.98
C VAL A 376 -18.10 -19.45 -0.37
N ALA A 377 -19.14 -20.17 -0.86
CA ALA A 377 -20.50 -20.12 -0.32
C ALA A 377 -20.71 -20.99 0.94
N SER A 378 -19.92 -22.05 1.13
CA SER A 378 -19.95 -22.88 2.35
C SER A 378 -19.30 -22.21 3.57
N LEU A 379 -18.58 -21.09 3.34
CA LEU A 379 -18.07 -20.25 4.42
C LEU A 379 -19.26 -19.59 5.13
N ASN A 380 -19.42 -19.88 6.42
CA ASN A 380 -20.49 -19.26 7.18
C ASN A 380 -20.28 -17.72 7.24
N ARG A 381 -21.30 -16.98 6.81
CA ARG A 381 -21.33 -15.51 6.85
C ARG A 381 -22.52 -14.97 7.65
N ASP A 382 -23.25 -15.83 8.37
CA ASP A 382 -24.37 -15.41 9.20
C ASP A 382 -23.89 -14.63 10.44
N THR A 383 -24.21 -13.33 10.47
CA THR A 383 -23.99 -12.45 11.62
C THR A 383 -25.27 -12.15 12.40
N GLN A 384 -26.45 -12.60 11.93
CA GLN A 384 -27.74 -12.22 12.51
C GLN A 384 -27.93 -12.75 13.93
N ASN A 385 -27.32 -13.89 14.25
CA ASN A 385 -27.40 -14.53 15.57
C ASN A 385 -26.29 -14.08 16.55
N ALA A 386 -25.43 -13.12 16.17
CA ALA A 386 -24.32 -12.68 17.03
C ALA A 386 -24.76 -11.85 18.24
N ASN A 387 -25.97 -11.26 18.24
CA ASN A 387 -26.43 -10.37 19.31
C ASN A 387 -27.88 -10.67 19.74
N THR A 388 -28.05 -11.55 20.73
CA THR A 388 -29.27 -11.58 21.55
C THR A 388 -29.22 -10.48 22.61
N VAL A 389 -30.34 -9.77 22.79
CA VAL A 389 -30.41 -8.43 23.38
C VAL A 389 -30.44 -8.43 24.91
N ALA A 390 -29.60 -7.61 25.55
CA ALA A 390 -29.82 -7.11 26.91
C ALA A 390 -30.55 -5.75 26.85
N GLN A 391 -31.58 -5.54 27.67
CA GLN A 391 -32.50 -4.39 27.51
C GLN A 391 -32.17 -3.15 28.36
N ARG A 392 -32.31 -1.98 27.71
CA ARG A 392 -32.73 -0.65 28.20
C ARG A 392 -32.37 -0.20 29.64
N GLN A 393 -31.37 0.67 29.74
CA GLN A 393 -31.31 2.03 30.33
C GLN A 393 -29.82 2.44 30.26
N ASP A 394 -29.37 3.68 30.03
CA ASP A 394 -29.75 4.98 30.60
C ASP A 394 -29.34 6.11 29.63
N VAL A 395 -30.08 7.22 29.63
CA VAL A 395 -29.83 8.44 28.83
C VAL A 395 -28.49 9.11 29.18
N GLN A 396 -27.93 8.85 30.37
CA GLN A 396 -26.59 9.32 30.74
C GLN A 396 -25.48 8.79 29.82
N ALA A 397 -25.64 7.59 29.26
CA ALA A 397 -24.66 7.03 28.33
C ALA A 397 -24.51 7.85 27.04
N MET A 398 -25.57 8.51 26.55
CA MET A 398 -25.48 9.37 25.34
C MET A 398 -24.63 10.62 25.56
N LYS A 399 -24.53 11.13 26.79
CA LYS A 399 -23.58 12.21 27.10
C LYS A 399 -22.14 11.71 26.99
N GLN A 400 -21.87 10.50 27.46
CA GLN A 400 -20.59 9.84 27.21
C GLN A 400 -20.40 9.53 25.71
N THR A 401 -21.43 9.16 24.94
CA THR A 401 -21.32 8.88 23.49
C THR A 401 -20.81 10.07 22.68
N VAL A 402 -21.24 11.31 22.97
CA VAL A 402 -20.74 12.49 22.26
C VAL A 402 -19.27 12.79 22.62
N GLU A 403 -18.86 12.47 23.86
CA GLU A 403 -17.48 12.56 24.29
C GLU A 403 -16.63 11.38 23.78
N THR A 404 -17.19 10.17 23.62
CA THR A 404 -16.52 9.03 23.00
C THR A 404 -16.55 9.05 21.48
N GLU A 405 -17.45 9.74 20.78
CA GLU A 405 -17.27 9.99 19.34
C GLU A 405 -16.12 10.96 19.10
N ARG A 406 -15.95 11.97 19.97
CA ARG A 406 -14.72 12.80 19.98
C ARG A 406 -13.50 11.99 20.40
N ALA A 407 -13.61 11.06 21.34
CA ALA A 407 -12.51 10.18 21.72
C ALA A 407 -12.18 9.15 20.63
N ILE A 408 -13.16 8.58 19.92
CA ILE A 408 -12.98 7.59 18.85
C ILE A 408 -12.44 8.26 17.59
N LYS A 409 -12.88 9.49 17.26
CA LYS A 409 -12.15 10.31 16.29
C LYS A 409 -10.72 10.53 16.76
N ASN A 410 -10.49 10.94 18.01
CA ASN A 410 -9.13 11.11 18.55
C ASN A 410 -8.30 9.81 18.67
N GLU A 411 -8.91 8.63 18.75
CA GLU A 411 -8.23 7.33 18.86
C GLU A 411 -7.99 6.70 17.48
N ALA A 412 -8.89 6.92 16.51
CA ALA A 412 -8.60 6.69 15.09
C ALA A 412 -7.47 7.63 14.62
N VAL A 413 -7.49 8.90 15.03
CA VAL A 413 -6.38 9.85 14.91
C VAL A 413 -5.09 9.31 15.54
N LYS A 414 -5.14 8.64 16.70
CA LYS A 414 -3.95 8.01 17.32
C LYS A 414 -3.47 6.74 16.64
N GLN A 415 -4.35 5.89 16.11
CA GLN A 415 -3.90 4.78 15.26
C GLN A 415 -3.36 5.28 13.92
N LEU A 416 -3.81 6.47 13.49
CA LEU A 416 -3.23 7.21 12.38
C LEU A 416 -1.93 7.96 12.79
N THR A 417 -1.63 8.20 14.08
CA THR A 417 -0.27 8.55 14.57
C THR A 417 0.71 7.36 14.60
N THR A 418 0.36 6.23 13.98
CA THR A 418 1.35 5.21 13.57
C THR A 418 1.94 5.49 12.17
N LEU A 419 1.39 6.48 11.44
CA LEU A 419 2.25 7.37 10.68
C LEU A 419 3.05 8.16 11.74
N THR A 420 4.39 8.13 11.68
CA THR A 420 5.27 8.97 12.53
C THR A 420 4.60 10.33 12.78
N ASP A 421 4.45 10.78 14.04
CA ASP A 421 3.59 11.92 14.45
C ASP A 421 3.57 13.11 13.47
N GLU A 422 4.74 13.38 12.89
CA GLU A 422 5.01 14.34 11.84
C GLU A 422 4.21 14.16 10.53
N ALA A 423 4.15 12.95 9.97
CA ALA A 423 3.36 12.65 8.77
C ALA A 423 1.85 12.78 9.03
N TYR A 424 1.39 12.34 10.20
CA TYR A 424 0.01 12.60 10.63
C TYR A 424 -0.26 14.11 10.75
N ARG A 425 0.66 14.85 11.39
CA ARG A 425 0.58 16.31 11.54
C ARG A 425 0.44 16.99 10.19
N VAL A 426 1.31 16.67 9.23
CA VAL A 426 1.33 17.31 7.90
C VAL A 426 0.07 17.00 7.07
N MET A 427 -0.46 15.78 7.10
CA MET A 427 -1.65 15.42 6.30
C MET A 427 -2.97 15.90 6.90
N PHE A 428 -3.14 15.86 8.22
CA PHE A 428 -4.47 15.99 8.86
C PHE A 428 -4.57 17.08 9.94
N LYS A 429 -3.45 17.72 10.35
CA LYS A 429 -3.48 18.86 11.28
C LYS A 429 -3.07 20.17 10.64
N GLU A 430 -2.03 20.16 9.81
CA GLU A 430 -1.59 21.35 9.08
C GLU A 430 -2.58 21.69 7.97
N VAL A 431 -2.91 22.97 7.85
CA VAL A 431 -3.67 23.49 6.72
C VAL A 431 -2.66 24.10 5.74
N PRO A 432 -2.63 23.68 4.47
CA PRO A 432 -1.73 24.26 3.48
C PRO A 432 -2.03 25.75 3.27
N LYS A 433 -1.00 26.52 2.91
CA LYS A 433 -1.13 27.96 2.67
C LYS A 433 -1.02 28.25 1.19
N PHE A 434 -1.76 29.26 0.75
CA PHE A 434 -1.70 29.74 -0.62
C PHE A 434 -0.85 31.01 -0.70
N TYR A 435 -0.07 31.12 -1.77
CA TYR A 435 0.84 32.22 -1.99
C TYR A 435 0.70 32.74 -3.43
N LYS A 436 0.67 34.07 -3.59
CA LYS A 436 0.85 34.74 -4.88
C LYS A 436 2.32 34.71 -5.23
N VAL A 437 2.67 33.99 -6.29
CA VAL A 437 3.98 34.03 -6.94
C VAL A 437 3.88 35.04 -8.08
N THR A 438 4.45 36.22 -7.89
CA THR A 438 4.32 37.35 -8.83
C THR A 438 5.64 37.62 -9.53
N CYS A 439 5.63 37.77 -10.86
CA CYS A 439 6.79 38.26 -11.58
C CYS A 439 6.86 39.80 -11.50
N PRO A 440 7.93 40.41 -10.96
CA PRO A 440 8.02 41.86 -10.84
C PRO A 440 8.02 42.55 -12.21
N ALA A 441 7.43 43.75 -12.29
CA ALA A 441 7.53 44.58 -13.49
C ALA A 441 9.01 44.82 -13.86
N ASN A 442 9.32 44.71 -15.15
CA ASN A 442 10.68 44.77 -15.72
C ASN A 442 11.62 43.58 -15.38
N THR A 443 11.10 42.46 -14.88
CA THR A 443 11.87 41.22 -14.68
C THR A 443 11.50 40.16 -15.72
N ASN A 444 12.50 39.54 -16.35
CA ASN A 444 12.28 38.39 -17.23
C ASN A 444 12.24 37.08 -16.41
N CYS A 445 11.07 36.73 -15.87
CA CYS A 445 10.90 35.46 -15.13
C CYS A 445 10.85 34.21 -16.02
N THR A 446 10.92 34.36 -17.36
CA THR A 446 11.05 33.22 -18.29
C THR A 446 12.43 32.58 -18.15
N THR A 447 13.48 33.40 -18.11
CA THR A 447 14.89 32.98 -17.95
C THR A 447 15.41 33.11 -16.51
N HIS A 448 14.77 33.95 -15.68
CA HIS A 448 15.09 34.17 -14.27
C HIS A 448 13.91 33.88 -13.33
N PRO A 449 13.38 32.64 -13.28
CA PRO A 449 12.27 32.31 -12.40
C PRO A 449 12.61 32.48 -10.91
N GLU A 450 13.90 32.49 -10.53
CA GLU A 450 14.36 32.79 -9.16
C GLU A 450 14.07 34.22 -8.68
N LYS A 451 13.69 35.13 -9.58
CA LYS A 451 13.33 36.52 -9.27
C LYS A 451 11.83 36.73 -9.05
N ALA A 452 11.02 35.67 -9.11
CA ALA A 452 9.62 35.73 -8.73
C ALA A 452 9.50 35.99 -7.22
N VAL A 453 8.54 36.82 -6.83
CA VAL A 453 8.31 37.18 -5.41
C VAL A 453 7.14 36.36 -4.89
N VAL A 454 7.36 35.63 -3.78
CA VAL A 454 6.32 34.83 -3.12
C VAL A 454 5.70 35.62 -1.97
N GLN A 455 4.38 35.81 -2.01
CA GLN A 455 3.62 36.55 -1.00
C GLN A 455 2.46 35.72 -0.49
N LEU A 456 2.27 35.65 0.83
CA LEU A 456 1.15 34.92 1.44
C LEU A 456 -0.19 35.53 0.98
N VAL A 457 -1.13 34.70 0.53
CA VAL A 457 -2.55 35.08 0.43
C VAL A 457 -3.09 35.12 1.86
N ASP A 458 -3.64 36.27 2.26
CA ASP A 458 -4.05 36.54 3.63
C ASP A 458 -5.44 35.95 3.96
N LYS A 459 -6.24 36.61 4.79
CA LYS A 459 -7.52 36.02 5.23
C LYS A 459 -8.53 36.00 4.08
N ASP A 460 -9.11 34.83 3.87
CA ASP A 460 -10.09 34.48 2.82
C ASP A 460 -9.49 34.17 1.44
N THR A 461 -8.60 33.17 1.42
CA THR A 461 -8.05 32.54 0.21
C THR A 461 -9.12 32.16 -0.82
N GLN A 462 -10.29 31.68 -0.40
CA GLN A 462 -11.32 31.23 -1.36
C GLN A 462 -11.93 32.41 -2.11
N THR A 463 -12.19 33.53 -1.44
CA THR A 463 -12.63 34.78 -2.09
C THR A 463 -11.54 35.35 -3.00
N GLU A 464 -10.26 35.31 -2.60
CA GLU A 464 -9.16 35.73 -3.48
C GLU A 464 -9.08 34.88 -4.75
N LEU A 465 -9.14 33.54 -4.62
CA LEU A 465 -9.10 32.62 -5.76
C LEU A 465 -10.32 32.77 -6.66
N ALA A 466 -11.52 32.96 -6.11
CA ALA A 466 -12.73 33.22 -6.88
C ALA A 466 -12.63 34.53 -7.68
N ASN A 467 -12.03 35.58 -7.11
CA ASN A 467 -11.85 36.89 -7.75
C ASN A 467 -10.63 36.96 -8.69
N ALA A 468 -9.76 35.94 -8.73
CA ALA A 468 -8.60 35.94 -9.61
C ALA A 468 -9.01 36.02 -11.10
N PRO A 469 -8.20 36.64 -11.98
CA PRO A 469 -8.53 36.78 -13.40
C PRO A 469 -8.82 35.45 -14.11
N SER A 470 -9.58 35.48 -15.21
CA SER A 470 -9.67 34.32 -16.13
C SER A 470 -8.27 33.96 -16.65
N GLY A 471 -7.98 32.67 -16.78
CA GLY A 471 -6.65 32.17 -17.12
C GLY A 471 -5.69 32.07 -15.93
N ALA A 472 -6.17 32.24 -14.69
CA ALA A 472 -5.34 32.08 -13.49
C ALA A 472 -4.70 30.69 -13.40
N VAL A 473 -3.44 30.63 -12.95
CA VAL A 473 -2.72 29.38 -12.69
C VAL A 473 -2.81 29.07 -11.20
N LEU A 474 -3.39 27.92 -10.86
CA LEU A 474 -3.26 27.28 -9.55
C LEU A 474 -2.09 26.30 -9.64
N ALA A 475 -1.16 26.35 -8.70
CA ALA A 475 0.02 25.49 -8.70
C ALA A 475 0.15 24.69 -7.40
N VAL A 476 0.64 23.46 -7.48
CA VAL A 476 1.05 22.63 -6.33
C VAL A 476 2.31 21.84 -6.67
N ASN A 477 3.36 22.00 -5.85
CA ASN A 477 4.65 21.35 -6.10
C ASN A 477 4.92 20.24 -5.07
N GLY A 478 5.89 19.38 -5.37
CA GLY A 478 6.30 18.28 -4.50
C GLY A 478 7.49 18.55 -3.58
N ILE A 479 7.83 17.46 -2.87
CA ILE A 479 8.79 17.23 -1.77
C ILE A 479 9.99 18.21 -1.66
N ASP A 480 10.35 18.51 -0.41
CA ASP A 480 11.60 19.16 0.05
C ASP A 480 12.00 20.51 -0.55
N ASN A 481 11.09 21.20 -1.22
CA ASN A 481 11.31 22.55 -1.71
C ASN A 481 10.94 23.62 -0.65
N PRO A 482 11.91 24.44 -0.17
CA PRO A 482 11.59 25.67 0.57
C PRO A 482 10.63 26.56 -0.23
N LEU A 483 9.83 27.38 0.46
CA LEU A 483 8.77 28.19 -0.14
C LEU A 483 9.22 28.97 -1.40
N GLU A 484 10.37 29.65 -1.33
CA GLU A 484 10.93 30.41 -2.48
C GLU A 484 11.28 29.49 -3.66
N ARG A 485 11.84 28.30 -3.41
CA ARG A 485 12.15 27.32 -4.46
C ARG A 485 10.87 26.74 -5.06
N ALA A 486 9.83 26.52 -4.25
CA ALA A 486 8.51 26.15 -4.75
C ALA A 486 7.90 27.29 -5.61
N GLY A 487 8.05 28.55 -5.22
CA GLY A 487 7.68 29.71 -6.04
C GLY A 487 8.40 29.71 -7.39
N GLN A 488 9.73 29.55 -7.38
CA GLN A 488 10.54 29.44 -8.58
C GLN A 488 10.08 28.28 -9.48
N LEU A 489 9.84 27.09 -8.94
CA LEU A 489 9.40 25.92 -9.72
C LEU A 489 7.99 26.13 -10.32
N ALA A 490 7.07 26.75 -9.58
CA ALA A 490 5.75 27.11 -10.11
C ALA A 490 5.88 28.07 -11.31
N MET A 491 6.70 29.11 -11.17
CA MET A 491 6.99 30.07 -12.25
C MET A 491 7.70 29.40 -13.43
N GLN A 492 8.67 28.52 -13.18
CA GLN A 492 9.43 27.80 -14.21
C GLN A 492 8.52 26.86 -15.03
N ASN A 493 7.62 26.12 -14.37
CA ASN A 493 6.75 25.09 -14.96
C ASN A 493 5.48 25.64 -15.62
N ALA A 494 5.07 26.86 -15.28
CA ALA A 494 3.98 27.56 -15.95
C ALA A 494 4.30 27.82 -17.44
N GLU A 495 3.31 27.60 -18.30
CA GLU A 495 3.44 27.88 -19.73
C GLU A 495 3.38 29.40 -20.00
N PRO A 496 4.15 29.94 -20.97
CA PRO A 496 4.00 31.32 -21.38
C PRO A 496 2.65 31.60 -22.04
N VAL A 497 2.00 32.67 -21.61
CA VAL A 497 0.76 33.25 -22.16
C VAL A 497 1.08 34.34 -23.21
N ASN A 498 0.07 34.89 -23.86
CA ASN A 498 0.18 36.04 -24.78
C ASN A 498 1.22 35.89 -25.91
N LYS A 499 1.37 34.68 -26.46
CA LYS A 499 2.24 34.45 -27.62
C LYS A 499 1.67 35.16 -28.85
N THR A 500 2.50 35.96 -29.51
CA THR A 500 2.17 36.66 -30.76
C THR A 500 3.24 36.39 -31.82
N GLU A 501 3.02 36.81 -33.07
CA GLU A 501 4.08 36.73 -34.10
C GLU A 501 5.32 37.58 -33.71
N GLN A 502 5.12 38.67 -32.97
CA GLN A 502 6.19 39.55 -32.49
C GLN A 502 6.84 39.05 -31.18
N ASN A 503 6.11 38.31 -30.34
CA ASN A 503 6.63 37.61 -29.17
C ASN A 503 6.23 36.12 -29.21
N PRO A 504 6.92 35.28 -30.00
CA PRO A 504 6.57 33.87 -30.16
C PRO A 504 6.88 33.02 -28.91
N GLU A 505 7.74 33.50 -28.02
CA GLU A 505 8.06 32.84 -26.75
C GLU A 505 6.96 33.10 -25.70
N GLY A 506 6.30 34.26 -25.76
CA GLY A 506 5.23 34.68 -24.85
C GLY A 506 5.76 35.34 -23.57
N GLU A 507 4.86 35.55 -22.61
CA GLU A 507 5.18 36.08 -21.28
C GLU A 507 4.77 35.08 -20.20
N LYS A 508 5.50 35.00 -19.09
CA LYS A 508 5.06 34.18 -17.95
C LYS A 508 3.76 34.74 -17.34
N PRO A 509 2.87 33.88 -16.81
CA PRO A 509 1.71 34.33 -16.05
C PRO A 509 2.12 35.30 -14.95
N ARG A 510 1.51 36.48 -14.93
CA ARG A 510 1.95 37.61 -14.08
C ARG A 510 1.78 37.31 -12.59
N THR A 511 0.80 36.47 -12.25
CA THR A 511 0.53 35.93 -10.91
C THR A 511 0.17 34.45 -11.03
N ILE A 512 0.78 33.61 -10.19
CA ILE A 512 0.43 32.20 -10.00
C ILE A 512 0.01 32.02 -8.53
N TYR A 513 -1.03 31.25 -8.26
CA TYR A 513 -1.47 30.91 -6.91
C TYR A 513 -0.91 29.55 -6.52
N LEU A 514 0.19 29.55 -5.78
CA LEU A 514 0.88 28.35 -5.31
C LEU A 514 0.29 27.89 -3.98
N MET A 515 -0.25 26.69 -3.92
CA MET A 515 -0.45 25.97 -2.67
C MET A 515 0.89 25.38 -2.22
N HIS A 516 1.32 25.74 -1.00
CA HIS A 516 2.51 25.19 -0.37
C HIS A 516 2.18 24.70 1.04
N TYR A 517 2.63 23.49 1.35
CA TYR A 517 2.49 22.84 2.64
C TYR A 517 3.88 22.72 3.29
N VAL A 518 3.90 22.67 4.63
CA VAL A 518 5.13 22.45 5.38
C VAL A 518 5.59 21.00 5.14
N PRO A 519 6.82 20.75 4.62
CA PRO A 519 7.35 19.41 4.49
C PRO A 519 7.45 18.72 5.86
N ALA A 520 7.35 17.40 5.88
CA ALA A 520 7.64 16.63 7.06
C ALA A 520 9.15 16.66 7.39
N ASN A 521 9.48 16.74 8.67
CA ASN A 521 10.86 16.85 9.20
C ASN A 521 11.81 15.66 8.87
N ASN A 522 11.39 14.65 8.11
CA ASN A 522 12.24 13.54 7.64
C ASN A 522 11.66 12.86 6.38
N GLY A 523 12.53 12.34 5.51
CA GLY A 523 12.14 11.72 4.24
C GLY A 523 11.30 10.44 4.35
N LEU A 524 11.36 9.71 5.47
CA LEU A 524 10.46 8.57 5.71
C LEU A 524 9.01 9.05 5.88
N SER A 525 8.80 10.16 6.58
CA SER A 525 7.49 10.78 6.75
C SER A 525 6.94 11.26 5.39
N GLU A 526 7.74 11.95 4.58
CA GLU A 526 7.34 12.34 3.22
C GLU A 526 6.97 11.15 2.33
N LEU A 527 7.75 10.06 2.36
CA LEU A 527 7.44 8.85 1.60
C LEU A 527 6.12 8.20 2.06
N MET A 528 5.86 8.19 3.37
CA MET A 528 4.61 7.68 3.94
C MET A 528 3.40 8.56 3.56
N ILE A 529 3.56 9.89 3.51
CA ILE A 529 2.53 10.81 3.02
C ILE A 529 2.24 10.53 1.55
N ALA A 530 3.26 10.46 0.69
CA ALA A 530 3.09 10.18 -0.74
C ALA A 530 2.43 8.81 -0.99
N ALA A 531 2.78 7.79 -0.20
CA ALA A 531 2.14 6.47 -0.27
C ALA A 531 0.66 6.50 0.19
N TYR A 532 0.34 7.27 1.22
CA TYR A 532 -1.04 7.49 1.67
C TYR A 532 -1.87 8.20 0.59
N GLU A 533 -1.39 9.35 0.11
CA GLU A 533 -2.08 10.13 -0.92
C GLU A 533 -2.32 9.31 -2.19
N LYS A 534 -1.33 8.52 -2.63
CA LYS A 534 -1.42 7.71 -3.86
C LYS A 534 -2.33 6.49 -3.75
N SER A 535 -2.38 5.84 -2.59
CA SER A 535 -2.94 4.48 -2.47
C SER A 535 -4.09 4.34 -1.47
N LEU A 536 -4.31 5.32 -0.58
CA LEU A 536 -5.25 5.21 0.54
C LEU A 536 -6.24 6.38 0.63
N ALA A 537 -5.92 7.58 0.12
CA ALA A 537 -6.74 8.78 0.29
C ALA A 537 -8.22 8.61 -0.14
N SER A 538 -8.47 8.01 -1.30
CA SER A 538 -9.83 7.75 -1.79
C SER A 538 -10.65 6.75 -0.96
N THR A 539 -10.00 6.00 -0.05
CA THR A 539 -10.63 4.93 0.75
C THR A 539 -10.67 5.27 2.25
N LEU A 540 -9.66 5.97 2.76
CA LEU A 540 -9.52 6.31 4.19
C LEU A 540 -9.82 7.78 4.51
N GLY A 541 -9.99 8.63 3.49
CA GLY A 541 -10.18 10.07 3.62
C GLY A 541 -9.06 10.84 2.94
N TYR A 542 -9.41 11.93 2.27
CA TYR A 542 -8.44 12.79 1.59
C TYR A 542 -7.63 13.63 2.59
N SER A 543 -6.42 14.04 2.22
CA SER A 543 -5.59 14.88 3.10
C SER A 543 -6.09 16.34 3.12
N ASN A 544 -5.66 17.12 4.10
CA ASN A 544 -5.90 18.58 4.11
C ASN A 544 -5.30 19.26 2.86
N GLN A 545 -4.28 18.65 2.22
CA GLN A 545 -3.70 19.14 0.97
C GLN A 545 -4.64 18.88 -0.22
N ASP A 546 -5.17 17.66 -0.31
CA ASP A 546 -6.17 17.28 -1.33
C ASP A 546 -7.45 18.14 -1.20
N GLU A 547 -8.00 18.26 0.01
CA GLU A 547 -9.21 19.05 0.29
C GLU A 547 -9.04 20.53 -0.04
N ALA A 548 -7.93 21.15 0.39
CA ALA A 548 -7.68 22.56 0.13
C ALA A 548 -7.46 22.85 -1.36
N TYR A 549 -6.83 21.93 -2.09
CA TYR A 549 -6.60 22.09 -3.52
C TYR A 549 -7.88 21.84 -4.34
N ALA A 550 -8.72 20.88 -3.93
CA ALA A 550 -10.06 20.68 -4.49
C ALA A 550 -10.93 21.94 -4.28
N ALA A 551 -10.95 22.49 -3.06
CA ALA A 551 -11.67 23.72 -2.75
C ALA A 551 -11.15 24.92 -3.58
N ALA A 552 -9.83 25.03 -3.77
CA ALA A 552 -9.23 26.07 -4.60
C ALA A 552 -9.66 26.00 -6.07
N ILE A 553 -9.77 24.79 -6.66
CA ILE A 553 -10.36 24.59 -8.00
C ILE A 553 -11.86 24.93 -7.99
N GLN A 554 -12.60 24.49 -6.97
CA GLN A 554 -14.04 24.71 -6.85
C GLN A 554 -14.39 26.21 -6.73
N ALA A 555 -13.59 27.00 -6.02
CA ALA A 555 -13.76 28.45 -5.88
C ALA A 555 -13.63 29.20 -7.21
N ARG A 556 -12.92 28.65 -8.20
CA ARG A 556 -12.86 29.18 -9.58
C ARG A 556 -14.16 28.98 -10.35
N GLY A 557 -15.01 28.04 -9.93
CA GLY A 557 -16.22 27.67 -10.63
C GLY A 557 -15.93 27.26 -12.08
N GLN A 558 -16.55 27.97 -13.03
CA GLN A 558 -16.42 27.75 -14.48
C GLN A 558 -15.34 28.64 -15.15
N LEU A 559 -14.61 29.45 -14.38
CA LEU A 559 -13.58 30.34 -14.94
C LEU A 559 -12.43 29.52 -15.53
N GLU A 560 -11.88 30.00 -16.65
CA GLU A 560 -10.67 29.46 -17.23
C GLU A 560 -9.56 29.45 -16.18
N THR A 561 -8.97 28.27 -15.97
CA THR A 561 -8.05 28.00 -14.89
C THR A 561 -7.06 26.94 -15.35
N THR A 562 -5.76 27.16 -15.10
CA THR A 562 -4.74 26.13 -15.28
C THR A 562 -4.39 25.54 -13.92
N SER A 563 -4.69 24.27 -13.69
CA SER A 563 -4.17 23.50 -12.56
C SER A 563 -2.81 22.92 -12.95
N LEU A 564 -1.75 23.32 -12.26
CA LEU A 564 -0.36 22.95 -12.53
C LEU A 564 0.22 22.15 -11.35
N GLY A 565 0.74 20.96 -11.61
CA GLY A 565 1.41 20.17 -10.58
C GLY A 565 2.79 19.69 -10.99
N HIS A 566 3.67 19.60 -9.99
CA HIS A 566 5.02 19.08 -10.14
C HIS A 566 5.30 18.00 -9.09
N SER A 567 5.98 16.92 -9.48
CA SER A 567 6.42 15.88 -8.55
C SER A 567 5.25 15.28 -7.74
N ARG A 568 5.35 15.14 -6.42
CA ARG A 568 4.25 14.74 -5.52
C ARG A 568 2.98 15.59 -5.70
N GLY A 569 3.10 16.86 -6.10
CA GLY A 569 1.94 17.73 -6.37
C GLY A 569 0.97 17.19 -7.43
N THR A 570 1.42 16.31 -8.34
CA THR A 570 0.50 15.66 -9.29
C THR A 570 -0.40 14.62 -8.61
N ILE A 571 0.01 14.01 -7.48
CA ILE A 571 -0.86 13.13 -6.68
C ILE A 571 -2.00 13.97 -6.09
N VAL A 572 -1.66 15.12 -5.47
CA VAL A 572 -2.64 16.05 -4.89
C VAL A 572 -3.65 16.54 -5.96
N GLN A 573 -3.19 16.83 -7.18
CA GLN A 573 -4.10 17.13 -8.30
C GLN A 573 -5.00 15.95 -8.67
N THR A 574 -4.45 14.74 -8.78
CA THR A 574 -5.22 13.52 -9.09
C THR A 574 -6.30 13.29 -8.04
N ASN A 575 -5.96 13.42 -6.76
CA ASN A 575 -6.90 13.28 -5.64
C ASN A 575 -7.98 14.37 -5.66
N ALA A 576 -7.58 15.64 -5.75
CA ALA A 576 -8.52 16.76 -5.84
C ALA A 576 -9.49 16.62 -7.02
N ASN A 577 -9.02 16.17 -8.20
CA ASN A 577 -9.89 15.94 -9.34
C ASN A 577 -10.83 14.73 -9.16
N ASN A 578 -10.37 13.66 -8.49
CA ASN A 578 -11.24 12.53 -8.11
C ASN A 578 -12.35 12.98 -7.16
N MET A 579 -12.02 13.73 -6.10
CA MET A 579 -12.98 14.31 -5.16
C MET A 579 -14.03 15.19 -5.87
N LEU A 580 -13.59 16.06 -6.77
CA LEU A 580 -14.49 16.95 -7.51
C LEU A 580 -15.40 16.16 -8.46
N GLY A 581 -14.86 15.14 -9.13
CA GLY A 581 -15.65 14.21 -9.94
C GLY A 581 -16.72 13.45 -9.13
N GLU A 582 -16.37 12.95 -7.95
CA GLU A 582 -17.31 12.31 -7.01
C GLU A 582 -18.41 13.29 -6.53
N GLN A 583 -18.07 14.57 -6.40
CA GLN A 583 -19.02 15.66 -6.10
C GLN A 583 -19.84 16.12 -7.33
N ASN A 584 -19.61 15.54 -8.52
CA ASN A 584 -20.17 15.97 -9.80
C ASN A 584 -19.85 17.44 -10.16
N PHE A 585 -18.71 17.96 -9.68
CA PHE A 585 -18.19 19.26 -10.09
C PHE A 585 -17.42 19.12 -11.41
N THR A 586 -17.79 19.94 -12.39
CA THR A 586 -17.11 20.04 -13.68
C THR A 586 -16.68 21.48 -13.97
N ASN A 587 -15.60 21.66 -14.74
CA ASN A 587 -15.20 22.93 -15.33
C ASN A 587 -14.56 22.64 -16.70
N PRO A 588 -15.27 22.84 -17.82
CA PRO A 588 -14.77 22.55 -19.17
C PRO A 588 -13.66 23.52 -19.63
N ASN A 589 -13.45 24.61 -18.89
CA ASN A 589 -12.38 25.59 -19.10
C ASN A 589 -11.15 25.30 -18.22
N LEU A 590 -11.10 24.13 -17.56
CA LEU A 590 -9.96 23.68 -16.75
C LEU A 590 -8.90 23.05 -17.66
N SER A 591 -7.68 23.60 -17.66
CA SER A 591 -6.48 22.91 -18.13
C SER A 591 -5.80 22.23 -16.94
N VAL A 592 -5.35 20.98 -17.12
CA VAL A 592 -4.71 20.20 -16.05
C VAL A 592 -3.33 19.72 -16.54
N ARG A 593 -2.27 20.26 -15.93
CA ARG A 593 -0.89 20.15 -16.42
C ARG A 593 0.03 19.59 -15.34
N GLY A 594 0.58 18.39 -15.57
CA GLY A 594 1.51 17.72 -14.67
C GLY A 594 2.93 17.68 -15.25
N VAL A 595 3.95 17.82 -14.41
CA VAL A 595 5.36 17.68 -14.79
C VAL A 595 6.15 16.84 -13.78
N GLY A 596 6.90 15.84 -14.25
CA GLY A 596 7.72 14.95 -13.41
C GLY A 596 6.95 14.20 -12.33
N GLY A 597 5.66 13.92 -12.56
CA GLY A 597 4.73 13.54 -11.49
C GLY A 597 4.90 12.13 -10.93
N ALA A 598 4.53 11.93 -9.66
CA ALA A 598 4.59 10.64 -8.97
C ALA A 598 3.36 9.72 -9.21
N VAL A 599 2.69 9.88 -10.35
CA VAL A 599 1.56 9.07 -10.84
C VAL A 599 1.79 8.66 -12.29
N THR A 600 1.05 7.69 -12.81
CA THR A 600 1.05 7.36 -14.24
C THR A 600 0.35 8.45 -15.06
N GLY A 601 0.80 8.69 -16.29
CA GLY A 601 0.19 9.69 -17.18
C GLY A 601 -1.27 9.38 -17.53
N GLU A 602 -1.63 8.10 -17.55
CA GLU A 602 -2.97 7.56 -17.76
C GLU A 602 -3.89 7.91 -16.58
N THR A 603 -3.56 7.49 -15.35
CA THR A 603 -4.38 7.75 -14.15
C THR A 603 -4.48 9.26 -13.84
N TYR A 604 -3.43 10.02 -14.12
CA TYR A 604 -3.47 11.48 -14.03
C TYR A 604 -4.51 12.09 -14.98
N ALA A 605 -4.55 11.62 -16.23
CA ALA A 605 -5.51 12.10 -17.22
C ALA A 605 -6.94 11.63 -16.91
N GLU A 606 -7.15 10.38 -16.49
CA GLU A 606 -8.46 9.85 -16.10
C GLU A 606 -9.09 10.68 -14.97
N ALA A 607 -8.32 11.03 -13.94
CA ALA A 607 -8.81 11.89 -12.86
C ALA A 607 -9.15 13.30 -13.37
N ALA A 608 -8.27 13.91 -14.17
CA ALA A 608 -8.49 15.23 -14.75
C ALA A 608 -9.74 15.31 -15.66
N LEU A 609 -10.00 14.26 -16.44
CA LEU A 609 -11.16 14.16 -17.34
C LEU A 609 -12.50 14.16 -16.58
N LYS A 610 -12.55 13.64 -15.34
CA LYS A 610 -13.77 13.70 -14.50
C LYS A 610 -14.26 15.12 -14.21
N VAL A 611 -13.34 16.09 -14.19
CA VAL A 611 -13.65 17.50 -13.92
C VAL A 611 -13.69 18.32 -15.22
N ALA A 612 -12.70 18.13 -16.10
CA ALA A 612 -12.58 18.93 -17.32
C ALA A 612 -13.49 18.45 -18.47
N GLY A 613 -13.93 17.19 -18.45
CA GLY A 613 -14.70 16.56 -19.53
C GLY A 613 -13.85 16.15 -20.74
N ASP A 614 -14.40 15.25 -21.57
CA ASP A 614 -13.67 14.63 -22.68
C ASP A 614 -13.24 15.63 -23.77
N ASP A 615 -14.05 16.66 -24.04
CA ASP A 615 -13.71 17.73 -24.99
C ASP A 615 -12.48 18.55 -24.58
N ALA A 616 -12.13 18.54 -23.29
CA ALA A 616 -10.95 19.19 -22.74
C ALA A 616 -9.69 18.29 -22.75
N ALA A 617 -9.73 17.06 -23.26
CA ALA A 617 -8.60 16.13 -23.27
C ALA A 617 -7.30 16.73 -23.85
N LYS A 618 -7.39 17.61 -24.85
CA LYS A 618 -6.26 18.36 -25.44
C LYS A 618 -5.56 19.32 -24.46
N ASN A 619 -6.29 19.79 -23.44
CA ASN A 619 -5.82 20.70 -22.39
C ASN A 619 -5.29 19.96 -21.14
N ILE A 620 -5.33 18.62 -21.16
CA ILE A 620 -4.82 17.74 -20.12
C ILE A 620 -3.47 17.18 -20.58
N THR A 621 -2.39 17.61 -19.93
CA THR A 621 -1.02 17.22 -20.31
C THR A 621 -0.23 16.71 -19.11
N PHE A 622 0.56 15.66 -19.30
CA PHE A 622 1.49 15.16 -18.28
C PHE A 622 2.85 14.88 -18.93
N ASN A 623 3.91 15.55 -18.49
CA ASN A 623 5.22 15.48 -19.14
C ASN A 623 6.29 14.98 -18.16
N TYR A 624 7.20 14.11 -18.61
CA TYR A 624 8.37 13.72 -17.82
C TYR A 624 9.55 13.34 -18.71
N PHE A 625 10.77 13.39 -18.16
CA PHE A 625 11.94 12.83 -18.85
C PHE A 625 12.13 11.35 -18.52
N LYS A 626 12.48 10.52 -19.50
CA LYS A 626 12.73 9.08 -19.36
C LYS A 626 13.79 8.73 -18.32
N ASN A 627 14.70 9.65 -18.02
CA ASN A 627 15.76 9.52 -17.03
C ASN A 627 15.44 10.18 -15.67
N ASP A 628 14.26 10.81 -15.52
CA ASP A 628 13.79 11.33 -14.23
C ASP A 628 13.33 10.14 -13.35
N PRO A 629 14.01 9.85 -12.23
CA PRO A 629 13.70 8.71 -11.38
C PRO A 629 12.33 8.80 -10.70
N VAL A 630 11.78 10.00 -10.45
CA VAL A 630 10.51 10.14 -9.72
C VAL A 630 9.31 9.61 -10.52
N PRO A 631 9.04 10.07 -11.76
CA PRO A 631 7.94 9.55 -12.57
C PRO A 631 8.15 8.09 -13.00
N VAL A 632 9.40 7.62 -13.14
CA VAL A 632 9.67 6.23 -13.55
C VAL A 632 9.53 5.28 -12.34
N VAL A 633 10.24 5.52 -11.23
CA VAL A 633 10.18 4.64 -10.03
C VAL A 633 8.90 4.86 -9.22
N ALA A 634 8.66 6.09 -8.76
CA ALA A 634 7.54 6.38 -7.88
C ALA A 634 6.23 6.53 -8.65
N GLY A 635 6.28 7.09 -9.86
CA GLY A 635 5.12 7.22 -10.75
C GLY A 635 4.67 5.90 -11.37
N GLY A 636 5.61 5.04 -11.77
CA GLY A 636 5.34 3.80 -12.51
C GLY A 636 5.28 4.00 -14.03
N ASN A 637 5.83 5.11 -14.55
CA ASN A 637 5.85 5.41 -15.99
C ASN A 637 7.07 4.75 -16.68
N SER A 638 7.02 4.59 -18.01
CA SER A 638 8.12 3.99 -18.79
C SER A 638 9.37 4.88 -18.86
N GLY A 639 10.54 4.36 -18.51
CA GLY A 639 11.80 5.09 -18.63
C GLY A 639 13.05 4.24 -18.40
N VAL A 640 14.21 4.87 -18.42
CA VAL A 640 15.53 4.26 -18.19
C VAL A 640 16.27 5.09 -17.15
N ILE A 641 16.38 4.55 -15.95
CA ILE A 641 17.01 5.23 -14.80
C ILE A 641 18.50 4.85 -14.75
N SER A 642 19.35 5.84 -14.47
CA SER A 642 20.72 5.59 -14.04
C SER A 642 20.88 5.95 -12.56
N LEU A 643 21.81 5.28 -11.88
CA LEU A 643 22.13 5.59 -10.48
C LEU A 643 22.66 7.03 -10.32
N SER A 644 23.33 7.58 -11.35
CA SER A 644 23.81 8.96 -11.34
C SER A 644 22.70 10.00 -11.45
N GLU A 645 21.65 9.77 -12.25
CA GLU A 645 20.48 10.67 -12.26
C GLU A 645 19.69 10.59 -10.95
N PHE A 646 19.56 9.39 -10.35
CA PHE A 646 18.99 9.22 -9.02
C PHE A 646 19.73 10.05 -7.97
N TRP A 647 21.06 9.98 -7.93
CA TRP A 647 21.87 10.81 -7.03
C TRP A 647 21.76 12.30 -7.32
N LYS A 648 21.69 12.74 -8.60
CA LYS A 648 21.50 14.16 -8.93
C LYS A 648 20.20 14.72 -8.36
N VAL A 649 19.08 14.01 -8.50
CA VAL A 649 17.78 14.45 -7.94
C VAL A 649 17.84 14.69 -6.42
N LEU A 650 18.66 13.93 -5.69
CA LEU A 650 18.85 14.07 -4.25
C LEU A 650 19.96 15.05 -3.83
N SER A 651 20.87 15.43 -4.73
CA SER A 651 22.09 16.21 -4.40
C SER A 651 22.18 17.58 -5.07
N THR A 652 21.39 17.84 -6.11
CA THR A 652 21.40 19.12 -6.83
C THR A 652 20.00 19.72 -6.93
N SER A 653 19.91 21.04 -6.74
CA SER A 653 18.65 21.77 -6.97
C SER A 653 18.22 21.77 -8.44
N ASN A 654 19.15 21.46 -9.37
CA ASN A 654 18.92 21.38 -10.81
C ASN A 654 19.27 19.96 -11.29
N SER A 655 18.25 19.20 -11.67
CA SER A 655 18.31 17.82 -12.16
C SER A 655 17.18 17.59 -13.19
N ALA A 656 17.14 16.42 -13.85
CA ALA A 656 16.04 16.07 -14.75
C ALA A 656 14.65 16.26 -14.08
N HIS A 657 14.57 16.02 -12.77
CA HIS A 657 13.34 16.17 -11.99
C HIS A 657 12.89 17.63 -11.77
N SER A 658 13.81 18.58 -11.78
CA SER A 658 13.51 20.00 -11.49
C SER A 658 13.65 20.91 -12.71
N CYS A 659 14.10 20.39 -13.86
CA CYS A 659 14.41 21.16 -15.07
C CYS A 659 13.31 21.07 -16.15
N TYR A 660 12.06 21.13 -15.71
CA TYR A 660 10.89 21.25 -16.59
C TYR A 660 10.60 22.71 -17.00
N GLY A 661 9.66 22.90 -17.93
CA GLY A 661 9.15 24.23 -18.29
C GLY A 661 10.16 25.08 -19.09
N THR A 662 10.43 26.30 -18.63
CA THR A 662 11.38 27.23 -19.31
C THR A 662 12.82 27.16 -18.79
N GLY A 663 13.07 26.35 -17.75
CA GLY A 663 14.38 26.15 -17.14
C GLY A 663 14.88 27.35 -16.32
N ALA A 664 15.33 27.10 -15.08
CA ALA A 664 16.21 28.05 -14.40
C ALA A 664 17.57 28.09 -15.11
N ALA A 665 18.35 29.18 -14.98
CA ALA A 665 19.66 29.30 -15.64
C ALA A 665 20.61 28.10 -15.36
N GLY A 666 20.52 27.50 -14.16
CA GLY A 666 21.30 26.30 -13.78
C GLY A 666 20.85 24.98 -14.44
N CYS A 667 19.74 24.97 -15.18
CA CYS A 667 19.29 23.81 -15.96
C CYS A 667 20.02 23.67 -17.30
N ALA A 668 20.74 24.70 -17.78
CA ALA A 668 21.48 24.68 -19.05
C ALA A 668 22.46 23.52 -19.23
N GLN A 669 22.88 22.89 -18.12
CA GLN A 669 23.84 21.78 -18.08
C GLN A 669 23.17 20.39 -17.98
N VAL A 670 21.84 20.30 -18.02
CA VAL A 670 21.06 19.10 -17.63
C VAL A 670 20.36 18.40 -18.81
N GLU A 671 20.48 18.95 -20.03
CA GLU A 671 19.54 18.80 -21.16
C GLU A 671 18.17 19.46 -20.90
N ILE A 672 17.64 20.19 -21.88
CA ILE A 672 16.36 20.92 -21.79
C ILE A 672 15.81 21.20 -23.22
N LEU A 673 14.51 21.19 -23.56
CA LEU A 673 13.34 21.83 -22.94
C LEU A 673 12.00 21.29 -23.49
N THR A 674 10.90 21.57 -22.81
CA THR A 674 9.57 21.54 -23.44
C THR A 674 9.46 22.56 -24.60
N PRO A 675 8.51 22.44 -25.55
CA PRO A 675 8.40 23.35 -26.72
C PRO A 675 8.20 24.86 -26.44
N SER A 676 8.10 25.28 -25.18
CA SER A 676 8.08 26.66 -24.70
C SER A 676 9.48 27.20 -24.32
N ALA A 677 10.54 26.54 -24.76
CA ALA A 677 11.94 26.95 -24.70
C ALA A 677 12.21 28.38 -25.22
N PRO A 678 13.12 29.14 -24.58
CA PRO A 678 13.85 30.20 -25.27
C PRO A 678 14.67 29.62 -26.44
N LYS A 679 14.80 30.36 -27.54
CA LYS A 679 15.45 29.88 -28.77
C LYS A 679 16.92 29.43 -28.62
N ASP A 680 17.64 29.96 -27.64
CA ASP A 680 19.09 29.78 -27.50
C ASP A 680 19.50 28.51 -26.71
N ALA A 681 18.52 27.69 -26.30
CA ALA A 681 18.75 26.51 -25.48
C ALA A 681 18.88 25.21 -26.29
N ASN A 682 19.58 24.22 -25.73
CA ASN A 682 19.99 23.00 -26.43
C ASN A 682 18.86 21.94 -26.52
N GLN A 683 17.92 22.12 -27.46
CA GLN A 683 16.63 21.40 -27.62
C GLN A 683 16.71 19.88 -27.93
N ASN A 684 17.62 19.11 -27.34
CA ASN A 684 17.70 17.66 -27.52
C ASN A 684 16.60 16.94 -26.72
N ASN A 685 15.36 17.09 -27.18
CA ASN A 685 14.17 16.66 -26.43
C ASN A 685 13.92 15.14 -26.47
N SER A 686 14.84 14.33 -27.03
CA SER A 686 14.69 12.88 -27.26
C SER A 686 14.35 12.06 -26.00
N ASN A 687 14.68 12.60 -24.82
CA ASN A 687 14.38 12.02 -23.52
C ASN A 687 13.01 12.43 -22.94
N LEU A 688 12.30 13.41 -23.50
CA LEU A 688 10.98 13.84 -23.01
C LEU A 688 9.84 12.91 -23.53
N ILE A 689 8.97 12.48 -22.63
CA ILE A 689 7.67 11.86 -22.94
C ILE A 689 6.57 12.87 -22.57
N ARG A 690 5.60 13.02 -23.48
CA ARG A 690 4.44 13.90 -23.30
C ARG A 690 3.16 13.09 -23.42
N TYR A 691 2.34 13.11 -22.39
CA TYR A 691 0.96 12.66 -22.45
C TYR A 691 0.04 13.83 -22.83
N VAL A 692 -0.94 13.57 -23.70
CA VAL A 692 -2.06 14.47 -24.00
C VAL A 692 -3.34 13.65 -23.93
N GLY A 693 -4.28 14.01 -23.05
CA GLY A 693 -5.53 13.25 -22.85
C GLY A 693 -5.30 11.76 -22.55
N GLY A 694 -4.29 11.43 -21.75
CA GLY A 694 -3.92 10.06 -21.38
C GLY A 694 -3.15 9.28 -22.46
N LYS A 695 -2.88 9.86 -23.64
CA LYS A 695 -2.14 9.19 -24.72
C LYS A 695 -0.68 9.65 -24.77
N PRO A 696 0.31 8.74 -24.81
CA PRO A 696 1.73 9.09 -24.83
C PRO A 696 2.22 9.45 -26.24
N PHE A 697 3.07 10.47 -26.29
CA PHE A 697 3.77 10.96 -27.47
C PHE A 697 5.25 11.16 -27.14
N ASP A 698 6.11 10.98 -28.13
CA ASP A 698 7.50 11.43 -28.04
C ASP A 698 7.63 12.94 -28.28
N ALA A 699 8.83 13.46 -28.08
CA ALA A 699 9.11 14.88 -28.27
C ALA A 699 9.01 15.39 -29.73
N SER A 700 8.94 14.50 -30.73
CA SER A 700 8.63 14.87 -32.11
C SER A 700 7.11 14.99 -32.36
N GLY A 701 6.29 14.69 -31.35
CA GLY A 701 4.83 14.66 -31.45
C GLY A 701 4.28 13.37 -32.05
N LYS A 702 5.11 12.32 -32.20
CA LYS A 702 4.67 11.03 -32.72
C LYS A 702 4.04 10.20 -31.59
N PRO A 703 2.90 9.52 -31.80
CA PRO A 703 2.33 8.59 -30.83
C PRO A 703 3.32 7.47 -30.47
N LEU A 704 3.39 7.13 -29.19
CA LEU A 704 4.18 6.02 -28.68
C LEU A 704 3.30 4.79 -28.44
N GLU A 705 3.71 3.64 -28.98
CA GLU A 705 3.24 2.35 -28.48
C GLU A 705 4.11 1.94 -27.29
N LEU A 706 3.57 2.08 -26.08
CA LEU A 706 4.21 1.54 -24.88
C LEU A 706 4.06 0.02 -24.91
N LYS A 707 5.19 -0.70 -24.95
CA LYS A 707 5.20 -2.15 -24.78
C LYS A 707 5.25 -2.47 -23.29
N ASN A 708 4.26 -3.25 -22.82
CA ASN A 708 4.15 -3.78 -21.46
C ASN A 708 5.33 -4.67 -21.07
#